data_AF-W7C2S0-F1
#
_entry.id   AF-W7C2S0-F1
#
_cell.length_a   1.000
_cell.length_b   1.000
_cell.length_c   1.000
_cell.angle_alpha   90.00
_cell.angle_beta   90.00
_cell.angle_gamma   90.00
#
_symmetry.space_group_name_H-M   'P 1'
#
loop_
_entity.id
_entity.type
_entity.pdbx_description
1 polymer ?
#
loop_
_entity_poly.entity_id
_entity_poly.type
_entity_poly.pdbx_seq_one_letter_code
_entity_poly.pdbx_strand_id
1 'polypeptide(L)'
;MLLFANQDPTGDAKTGLTQAEIDAAQALIDKVTDPTKKAELQADLNKAQDQLDAANAAELAAQDKARAAVNALFAYQNPAGDTKIGLTQAEIDAAQALIDKVTDPAKKAALQADLDKAQAQLTANLVAPSAPTVNSVTAVDTKVTGKGQAGMTVVVKLADGTEKTGVVNANGDFSIVILAQAADSQIAVTLKNAYGVASEATTITVIGLPQPVINPMTISDVTVTGTIDVSQFPASKVKLIINGAPKTILTVGTDGSFSYYTGNLAAGTTIEVQYVGPNGAYLTDSQYVGTTVVTQEAVSLVLNEMTVSDMYITGTTLADHRVRVSINGVLKTTVTADATGNFSYLSSYLVKGDVVTADVLLGANVAKTVTITVADAVATELVVNEMTIADSTITGTATPNAKLRISINGVAKAVVTADAAGNYTYTTGTLASGTEVKVELRNSFTGAYDTSKSVVVSGEILGLLLTLDDLKAPAGLVSGEATAGYTVRISVNGVVKANTVATVDGKYSYNVGVLTGGDVVKVDVRVGTQYLLATEKIVKAEFSLNPILDTDRTITGKAPAGKTVRISINGVPKSVTVADAAGNYTYLIGLVAVGDVIKIELRNTETGKYEDFVERTVISAADAGQVTINALTTADTMVTGKTIPSGKLRISVDGKAKTVVTADAQGNYSYFISGVKVGEVIKVELKENSTYTSFAETTVTEAPAAE
;
A
#
# COMPACT_ATOMS: atom_id res chain seq x y z
N MET A 1 109.41 81.48 -15.40
CA MET A 1 109.49 80.14 -14.76
C MET A 1 108.46 79.96 -13.64
N LEU A 2 108.39 80.81 -12.61
CA LEU A 2 107.42 80.63 -11.49
C LEU A 2 105.91 80.77 -11.85
N LEU A 3 105.59 81.20 -13.07
CA LEU A 3 104.21 81.31 -13.58
C LEU A 3 103.66 80.01 -14.17
N PHE A 4 104.53 79.02 -14.38
CA PHE A 4 104.19 77.78 -15.09
C PHE A 4 104.27 76.57 -14.16
N ALA A 5 103.44 75.57 -14.43
CA ALA A 5 103.49 74.28 -13.78
C ALA A 5 104.88 73.65 -13.97
N ASN A 6 105.39 72.98 -12.93
CA ASN A 6 106.74 72.40 -12.90
C ASN A 6 107.88 73.38 -13.25
N GLN A 7 107.61 74.69 -13.21
CA GLN A 7 108.53 75.76 -13.59
C GLN A 7 108.98 75.71 -15.07
N ASP A 8 108.20 75.04 -15.92
CA ASP A 8 108.48 74.85 -17.34
C ASP A 8 107.66 75.82 -18.21
N PRO A 9 108.28 76.87 -18.80
CA PRO A 9 107.58 77.85 -19.63
C PRO A 9 107.00 77.26 -20.93
N THR A 10 107.41 76.05 -21.32
CA THR A 10 106.83 75.36 -22.48
C THR A 10 105.50 74.67 -22.14
N GLY A 11 105.21 74.45 -20.86
CA GLY A 11 103.98 73.81 -20.37
C GLY A 11 102.84 74.78 -20.04
N ASP A 12 101.90 74.30 -19.22
CA ASP A 12 100.74 75.04 -18.74
C ASP A 12 101.11 76.01 -17.61
N ALA A 13 100.33 77.08 -17.48
CA ALA A 13 100.34 77.97 -16.34
C ALA A 13 100.11 77.18 -15.05
N LYS A 14 100.71 77.65 -13.95
CA LYS A 14 100.49 77.01 -12.65
C LYS A 14 99.01 77.09 -12.26
N THR A 15 98.52 76.08 -11.56
CA THR A 15 97.17 76.09 -10.99
C THR A 15 97.00 77.27 -10.04
N GLY A 16 95.91 78.02 -10.18
CA GLY A 16 95.63 79.19 -9.34
C GLY A 16 96.49 80.41 -9.68
N LEU A 17 97.11 80.46 -10.87
CA LEU A 17 97.74 81.67 -11.39
C LEU A 17 96.76 82.85 -11.31
N THR A 18 97.23 84.00 -10.80
CA THR A 18 96.41 85.21 -10.66
C THR A 18 96.94 86.35 -11.54
N GLN A 19 96.08 87.31 -11.86
CA GLN A 19 96.49 88.51 -12.60
C GLN A 19 97.57 89.28 -11.84
N ALA A 20 97.48 89.34 -10.50
CA ALA A 20 98.49 89.98 -9.66
C ALA A 20 99.89 89.35 -9.82
N GLU A 21 99.97 88.04 -10.08
CA GLU A 21 101.24 87.36 -10.32
C GLU A 21 101.79 87.62 -11.73
N ILE A 22 100.91 87.76 -12.73
CA ILE A 22 101.28 88.24 -14.07
C ILE A 22 101.82 89.67 -14.01
N ASP A 23 101.09 90.58 -13.36
CA ASP A 23 101.47 91.99 -13.23
C ASP A 23 102.80 92.13 -12.47
N ALA A 24 102.98 91.36 -11.39
CA ALA A 24 104.24 91.31 -10.65
C ALA A 24 105.41 90.81 -11.52
N ALA A 25 105.17 89.82 -12.38
CA ALA A 25 106.17 89.32 -13.31
C ALA A 25 106.49 90.33 -14.43
N GLN A 26 105.48 91.05 -14.95
CA GLN A 26 105.66 92.14 -15.92
C GLN A 26 106.59 93.21 -15.35
N ALA A 27 106.35 93.64 -14.10
CA ALA A 27 107.17 94.65 -13.43
C ALA A 27 108.64 94.22 -13.23
N LEU A 28 108.92 92.92 -13.16
CA LEU A 28 110.29 92.38 -13.12
C LEU A 28 110.92 92.33 -14.51
N ILE A 29 110.16 91.90 -15.53
CA ILE A 29 110.61 91.85 -16.93
C ILE A 29 110.96 93.26 -17.44
N ASP A 30 110.22 94.28 -17.01
CA ASP A 30 110.46 95.67 -17.41
C ASP A 30 111.86 96.18 -17.00
N LYS A 31 112.44 95.63 -15.92
CA LYS A 31 113.77 95.97 -15.40
C LYS A 31 114.92 95.27 -16.13
N VAL A 32 114.64 94.32 -17.03
CA VAL A 32 115.66 93.59 -17.79
C VAL A 32 116.24 94.49 -18.88
N THR A 33 117.56 94.65 -18.91
CA THR A 33 118.26 95.52 -19.88
C THR A 33 118.74 94.79 -21.14
N ASP A 34 118.90 93.46 -21.09
CA ASP A 34 119.20 92.63 -22.27
C ASP A 34 117.94 92.50 -23.16
N PRO A 35 117.97 93.02 -24.40
CA PRO A 35 116.80 93.05 -25.25
C PRO A 35 116.34 91.65 -25.69
N THR A 36 117.27 90.71 -25.91
CA THR A 36 116.96 89.34 -26.33
C THR A 36 116.31 88.58 -25.19
N LYS A 37 116.89 88.66 -23.98
CA LYS A 37 116.34 87.97 -22.81
C LYS A 37 114.99 88.56 -22.36
N LYS A 38 114.82 89.89 -22.49
CA LYS A 38 113.54 90.55 -22.22
C LYS A 38 112.44 90.06 -23.15
N ALA A 39 112.73 89.92 -24.45
CA ALA A 39 111.77 89.41 -25.42
C ALA A 39 111.33 87.96 -25.15
N GLU A 40 112.27 87.08 -24.78
CA GLU A 40 111.96 85.69 -24.38
C GLU A 40 111.04 85.64 -23.15
N LEU A 41 111.37 86.38 -22.10
CA LEU A 41 110.57 86.41 -20.87
C LEU A 41 109.19 87.05 -21.10
N GLN A 42 109.09 88.04 -22.00
CA GLN A 42 107.81 88.63 -22.38
C GLN A 42 106.93 87.65 -23.16
N ALA A 43 107.51 86.82 -24.04
CA ALA A 43 106.76 85.77 -24.73
C ALA A 43 106.20 84.74 -23.75
N ASP A 44 107.02 84.32 -22.77
CA ASP A 44 106.58 83.46 -21.66
C ASP A 44 105.44 84.13 -20.85
N LEU A 45 105.58 85.40 -20.49
CA LEU A 45 104.55 86.12 -19.75
C LEU A 45 103.23 86.22 -20.53
N ASN A 46 103.30 86.57 -21.82
CA ASN A 46 102.12 86.67 -22.69
C ASN A 46 101.41 85.32 -22.79
N LYS A 47 102.15 84.21 -22.91
CA LYS A 47 101.58 82.86 -22.91
C LYS A 47 100.85 82.55 -21.59
N ALA A 48 101.46 82.90 -20.45
CA ALA A 48 100.83 82.72 -19.15
C ALA A 48 99.56 83.59 -18.98
N GLN A 49 99.57 84.82 -19.50
CA GLN A 49 98.39 85.69 -19.58
C GLN A 49 97.29 85.08 -20.45
N ASP A 50 97.60 84.62 -21.66
CA ASP A 50 96.63 83.99 -22.56
C ASP A 50 95.98 82.76 -21.92
N GLN A 51 96.75 81.96 -21.19
CA GLN A 51 96.24 80.79 -20.45
C GLN A 51 95.37 81.19 -19.25
N LEU A 52 95.71 82.26 -18.53
CA LEU A 52 94.88 82.82 -17.47
C LEU A 52 93.56 83.37 -18.04
N ASP A 53 93.59 84.10 -19.15
CA ASP A 53 92.41 84.65 -19.81
C ASP A 53 91.51 83.53 -20.34
N ALA A 54 92.10 82.49 -20.94
CA ALA A 54 91.37 81.31 -21.38
C ALA A 54 90.73 80.54 -20.20
N ALA A 55 91.44 80.40 -19.08
CA ALA A 55 90.90 79.78 -17.87
C ALA A 55 89.75 80.60 -17.27
N ASN A 56 89.88 81.93 -17.20
CA ASN A 56 88.83 82.83 -16.73
C ASN A 56 87.60 82.78 -17.65
N ALA A 57 87.79 82.75 -18.97
CA ALA A 57 86.70 82.61 -19.93
C ALA A 57 86.00 81.24 -19.85
N ALA A 58 86.77 80.16 -19.65
CA ALA A 58 86.23 78.82 -19.44
C ALA A 58 85.43 78.71 -18.14
N GLU A 59 85.93 79.32 -17.05
CA GLU A 59 85.24 79.41 -15.77
C GLU A 59 83.93 80.20 -15.90
N LEU A 60 83.94 81.36 -16.57
CA LEU A 60 82.73 82.14 -16.82
C LEU A 60 81.70 81.32 -17.63
N ALA A 61 82.14 80.63 -18.68
CA ALA A 61 81.27 79.77 -19.48
C ALA A 61 80.73 78.56 -18.69
N ALA A 62 81.49 78.02 -17.75
CA ALA A 62 81.04 76.97 -16.83
C ALA A 62 79.97 77.52 -15.86
N GLN A 63 80.20 78.71 -15.29
CA GLN A 63 79.24 79.39 -14.41
C GLN A 63 77.91 79.69 -15.13
N ASP A 64 77.96 80.21 -16.36
CA ASP A 64 76.76 80.53 -17.14
C ASP A 64 75.95 79.27 -17.50
N LYS A 65 76.64 78.19 -17.92
CA LYS A 65 75.99 76.90 -18.19
C LYS A 65 75.35 76.30 -16.94
N ALA A 66 76.07 76.32 -15.82
CA ALA A 66 75.56 75.84 -14.53
C ALA A 66 74.36 76.68 -14.07
N ARG A 67 74.42 78.01 -14.17
CA ARG A 67 73.32 78.91 -13.82
C ARG A 67 72.10 78.68 -14.70
N ALA A 68 72.26 78.53 -16.02
CA ALA A 68 71.16 78.24 -16.92
C ALA A 68 70.50 76.88 -16.59
N ALA A 69 71.30 75.86 -16.29
CA ALA A 69 70.80 74.54 -15.91
C ALA A 69 70.04 74.58 -14.58
N VAL A 70 70.59 75.23 -13.55
CA VAL A 70 69.92 75.42 -12.25
C VAL A 70 68.61 76.18 -12.41
N ASN A 71 68.62 77.30 -13.14
CA ASN A 71 67.39 78.08 -13.40
C ASN A 71 66.33 77.21 -14.08
N ALA A 72 66.71 76.36 -15.05
CA ALA A 72 65.79 75.46 -15.75
C ALA A 72 65.15 74.35 -14.88
N LEU A 73 65.60 74.17 -13.62
CA LEU A 73 64.92 73.31 -12.64
C LEU A 73 63.68 73.98 -12.04
N PHE A 74 63.57 75.30 -12.14
CA PHE A 74 62.52 76.10 -11.52
C PHE A 74 61.47 76.59 -12.51
N ALA A 75 60.24 76.72 -12.04
CA ALA A 75 59.17 77.37 -12.77
C ALA A 75 59.58 78.80 -13.11
N TYR A 76 59.27 79.23 -14.34
CA TYR A 76 59.66 80.54 -14.87
C TYR A 76 61.17 80.81 -14.83
N GLN A 77 61.99 79.75 -14.73
CA GLN A 77 63.44 79.82 -14.67
C GLN A 77 63.98 80.66 -13.50
N ASN A 78 63.27 80.66 -12.36
CA ASN A 78 63.60 81.49 -11.21
C ASN A 78 63.85 80.65 -9.93
N PRO A 79 65.10 80.50 -9.47
CA PRO A 79 65.43 79.76 -8.25
C PRO A 79 64.77 80.28 -6.96
N ALA A 80 64.25 81.51 -6.95
CA ALA A 80 63.48 82.01 -5.82
C ALA A 80 62.10 81.34 -5.69
N GLY A 81 61.55 80.79 -6.77
CA GLY A 81 60.22 80.18 -6.82
C GLY A 81 60.19 78.68 -6.55
N ASP A 82 59.13 78.04 -7.05
CA ASP A 82 58.93 76.60 -7.03
C ASP A 82 59.61 75.91 -8.21
N THR A 83 59.94 74.64 -8.03
CA THR A 83 60.41 73.74 -9.07
C THR A 83 59.38 73.60 -10.18
N LYS A 84 59.84 73.37 -11.41
CA LYS A 84 58.94 73.15 -12.53
C LYS A 84 58.12 71.87 -12.33
N ILE A 85 56.89 71.88 -12.83
CA ILE A 85 56.05 70.68 -12.85
C ILE A 85 56.73 69.62 -13.72
N GLY A 86 56.81 68.39 -13.21
CA GLY A 86 57.45 67.27 -13.90
C GLY A 86 58.98 67.26 -13.80
N LEU A 87 59.58 68.07 -12.92
CA LEU A 87 61.01 67.98 -12.59
C LEU A 87 61.40 66.53 -12.25
N THR A 88 62.49 66.06 -12.83
CA THR A 88 63.03 64.71 -12.61
C THR A 88 64.38 64.76 -11.90
N GLN A 89 64.75 63.66 -11.22
CA GLN A 89 66.07 63.53 -10.60
C GLN A 89 67.20 63.65 -11.64
N ALA A 90 66.99 63.12 -12.85
CA ALA A 90 67.98 63.18 -13.93
C ALA A 90 68.32 64.63 -14.35
N GLU A 91 67.35 65.54 -14.28
CA GLU A 91 67.59 66.97 -14.56
C GLU A 91 68.41 67.64 -13.46
N ILE A 92 68.16 67.27 -12.20
CA ILE A 92 68.96 67.75 -11.06
C ILE A 92 70.41 67.22 -11.18
N ASP A 93 70.58 65.93 -11.45
CA ASP A 93 71.90 65.31 -11.62
C ASP A 93 72.68 65.94 -12.78
N ALA A 94 72.00 66.28 -13.87
CA ALA A 94 72.60 66.98 -15.01
C ALA A 94 73.06 68.41 -14.64
N ALA A 95 72.30 69.13 -13.82
CA ALA A 95 72.71 70.44 -13.31
C ALA A 95 73.89 70.32 -12.33
N GLN A 96 73.91 69.30 -11.45
CA GLN A 96 75.02 69.03 -10.54
C GLN A 96 76.33 68.81 -11.30
N ALA A 97 76.30 68.02 -12.38
CA ALA A 97 77.48 67.78 -13.21
C ALA A 97 78.05 69.04 -13.87
N LEU A 98 77.24 70.09 -14.07
CA LEU A 98 77.69 71.39 -14.55
C LEU A 98 78.24 72.26 -13.41
N ILE A 99 77.61 72.23 -12.23
CA ILE A 99 78.10 72.90 -11.02
C ILE A 99 79.47 72.37 -10.61
N ASP A 100 79.71 71.05 -10.76
CA ASP A 100 80.98 70.43 -10.41
C ASP A 100 82.17 70.96 -11.22
N LYS A 101 81.91 71.49 -12.43
CA LYS A 101 82.92 72.11 -13.32
C LYS A 101 83.24 73.57 -12.98
N VAL A 102 82.46 74.20 -12.11
CA VAL A 102 82.72 75.57 -11.61
C VAL A 102 83.85 75.50 -10.59
N THR A 103 84.88 76.33 -10.77
CA THR A 103 86.08 76.38 -9.91
C THR A 103 86.04 77.51 -8.89
N ASP A 104 85.30 78.59 -9.14
CA ASP A 104 85.07 79.66 -8.14
C ASP A 104 84.25 79.11 -6.95
N PRO A 105 84.81 79.07 -5.73
CA PRO A 105 84.14 78.45 -4.59
C PRO A 105 82.83 79.16 -4.19
N ALA A 106 82.76 80.49 -4.30
CA ALA A 106 81.60 81.26 -3.86
C ALA A 106 80.44 81.10 -4.86
N LYS A 107 80.74 81.13 -6.16
CA LYS A 107 79.74 80.89 -7.22
C LYS A 107 79.24 79.46 -7.20
N LYS A 108 80.15 78.49 -7.02
CA LYS A 108 79.78 77.08 -6.86
C LYS A 108 78.85 76.88 -5.67
N ALA A 109 79.16 77.46 -4.52
CA ALA A 109 78.31 77.38 -3.32
C ALA A 109 76.92 77.98 -3.54
N ALA A 110 76.83 79.13 -4.22
CA ALA A 110 75.54 79.76 -4.53
C ALA A 110 74.68 78.91 -5.48
N LEU A 111 75.27 78.33 -6.52
CA LEU A 111 74.59 77.41 -7.43
C LEU A 111 74.15 76.12 -6.72
N GLN A 112 75.00 75.59 -5.85
CA GLN A 112 74.70 74.40 -5.06
C GLN A 112 73.50 74.63 -4.14
N ALA A 113 73.41 75.78 -3.48
CA ALA A 113 72.28 76.11 -2.61
C ALA A 113 70.94 76.14 -3.38
N ASP A 114 70.94 76.68 -4.60
CA ASP A 114 69.76 76.67 -5.47
C ASP A 114 69.42 75.24 -5.93
N LEU A 115 70.41 74.40 -6.26
CA LEU A 115 70.19 73.00 -6.61
C LEU A 115 69.63 72.18 -5.44
N ASP A 116 70.18 72.36 -4.24
CA ASP A 116 69.73 71.68 -3.02
C ASP A 116 68.27 72.05 -2.70
N LYS A 117 67.87 73.30 -2.96
CA LYS A 117 66.46 73.72 -2.88
C LYS A 117 65.59 72.96 -3.87
N ALA A 118 66.03 72.82 -5.13
CA ALA A 118 65.29 72.05 -6.14
C ALA A 118 65.15 70.58 -5.72
N GLN A 119 66.23 69.98 -5.19
CA GLN A 119 66.23 68.61 -4.66
C GLN A 119 65.25 68.43 -3.50
N ALA A 120 65.24 69.38 -2.55
CA ALA A 120 64.33 69.34 -1.41
C ALA A 120 62.87 69.46 -1.85
N GLN A 121 62.56 70.34 -2.81
CA GLN A 121 61.21 70.48 -3.35
C GLN A 121 60.77 69.25 -4.13
N LEU A 122 61.63 68.66 -4.98
CA LEU A 122 61.32 67.40 -5.67
C LEU A 122 60.99 66.30 -4.66
N THR A 123 61.80 66.17 -3.61
CA THR A 123 61.58 65.17 -2.55
C THR A 123 60.22 65.38 -1.87
N ALA A 124 59.86 66.61 -1.53
CA ALA A 124 58.56 66.93 -0.93
C ALA A 124 57.38 66.64 -1.88
N ASN A 125 57.55 66.90 -3.17
CA ASN A 125 56.56 66.67 -4.22
C ASN A 125 56.29 65.19 -4.51
N LEU A 126 57.25 64.31 -4.21
CA LEU A 126 57.13 62.86 -4.38
C LEU A 126 56.55 62.14 -3.16
N VAL A 127 56.15 62.87 -2.12
CA VAL A 127 55.46 62.29 -0.96
C VAL A 127 54.02 61.93 -1.34
N ALA A 128 53.65 60.67 -1.11
CA ALA A 128 52.29 60.19 -1.32
C ALA A 128 51.30 60.86 -0.35
N PRO A 129 50.07 61.16 -0.78
CA PRO A 129 48.99 61.54 0.13
C PRO A 129 48.69 60.41 1.13
N SER A 130 48.14 60.75 2.29
CA SER A 130 47.50 59.78 3.19
C SER A 130 46.26 59.17 2.55
N ALA A 131 45.97 57.90 2.86
CA ALA A 131 44.79 57.21 2.36
C ALA A 131 43.49 57.98 2.72
N PRO A 132 42.53 58.06 1.80
CA PRO A 132 41.25 58.73 2.07
C PRO A 132 40.39 57.91 3.05
N THR A 133 39.47 58.54 3.76
CA THR A 133 38.37 57.81 4.42
C THR A 133 37.16 57.80 3.50
N VAL A 134 36.46 56.67 3.41
CA VAL A 134 35.33 56.49 2.50
C VAL A 134 34.11 56.10 3.33
N ASN A 135 32.98 56.76 3.08
CA ASN A 135 31.71 56.41 3.71
C ASN A 135 31.18 55.09 3.13
N SER A 136 30.30 54.40 3.86
CA SER A 136 29.65 53.19 3.36
C SER A 136 28.86 53.47 2.08
N VAL A 137 28.82 52.47 1.19
CA VAL A 137 28.09 52.52 -0.08
C VAL A 137 27.18 51.31 -0.13
N THR A 138 25.90 51.54 -0.41
CA THR A 138 24.89 50.51 -0.63
C THR A 138 24.72 50.23 -2.12
N ALA A 139 24.09 49.10 -2.45
CA ALA A 139 23.85 48.71 -3.83
C ALA A 139 22.95 49.68 -4.64
N VAL A 140 22.30 50.66 -3.98
CA VAL A 140 21.46 51.68 -4.64
C VAL A 140 22.09 53.07 -4.63
N ASP A 141 23.23 53.24 -3.97
CA ASP A 141 23.91 54.53 -3.93
C ASP A 141 24.52 54.88 -5.29
N THR A 142 24.40 56.16 -5.64
CA THR A 142 24.90 56.71 -6.92
C THR A 142 26.09 57.63 -6.70
N LYS A 143 26.67 57.63 -5.50
CA LYS A 143 27.81 58.46 -5.14
C LYS A 143 28.71 57.73 -4.14
N VAL A 144 30.01 57.92 -4.30
CA VAL A 144 31.02 57.61 -3.28
C VAL A 144 31.41 58.92 -2.61
N THR A 145 31.34 58.97 -1.29
CA THR A 145 31.67 60.16 -0.49
C THR A 145 32.70 59.82 0.57
N GLY A 146 33.44 60.81 1.04
CA GLY A 146 34.46 60.58 2.05
C GLY A 146 35.32 61.82 2.31
N LYS A 147 36.42 61.63 3.03
CA LYS A 147 37.39 62.68 3.35
C LYS A 147 38.79 62.35 2.80
N GLY A 148 39.56 63.39 2.50
CA GLY A 148 40.94 63.29 2.04
C GLY A 148 41.72 64.58 2.24
N GLN A 149 42.98 64.61 1.80
CA GLN A 149 43.78 65.84 1.77
C GLN A 149 43.28 66.79 0.68
N ALA A 150 43.03 68.05 1.04
CA ALA A 150 42.47 69.06 0.14
C ALA A 150 43.34 69.28 -1.11
N GLY A 151 42.69 69.49 -2.25
CA GLY A 151 43.35 69.74 -3.54
C GLY A 151 43.90 68.50 -4.24
N MET A 152 43.87 67.32 -3.60
CA MET A 152 44.27 66.06 -4.23
C MET A 152 43.19 65.56 -5.21
N THR A 153 43.63 64.85 -6.24
CA THR A 153 42.72 64.16 -7.18
C THR A 153 42.26 62.85 -6.55
N VAL A 154 40.95 62.65 -6.44
CA VAL A 154 40.35 61.38 -6.02
C VAL A 154 40.23 60.47 -7.24
N VAL A 155 40.64 59.21 -7.10
CA VAL A 155 40.41 58.16 -8.10
C VAL A 155 39.59 57.05 -7.43
N VAL A 156 38.38 56.82 -7.93
CA VAL A 156 37.49 55.74 -7.51
C VAL A 156 37.52 54.66 -8.58
N LYS A 157 38.01 53.49 -8.23
CA LYS A 157 38.03 52.30 -9.08
C LYS A 157 36.87 51.37 -8.68
N LEU A 158 35.96 51.15 -9.62
CA LEU A 158 34.81 50.27 -9.47
C LEU A 158 35.19 48.80 -9.72
N ALA A 159 34.29 47.87 -9.39
CA ALA A 159 34.53 46.44 -9.50
C ALA A 159 34.73 45.95 -10.95
N ASP A 160 34.14 46.65 -11.92
CA ASP A 160 34.32 46.40 -13.36
C ASP A 160 35.66 46.95 -13.91
N GLY A 161 36.45 47.63 -13.06
CA GLY A 161 37.69 48.30 -13.42
C GLY A 161 37.52 49.74 -13.91
N THR A 162 36.29 50.24 -14.05
CA THR A 162 36.02 51.63 -14.45
C THR A 162 36.55 52.59 -13.39
N GLU A 163 37.26 53.62 -13.83
CA GLU A 163 37.75 54.70 -12.96
C GLU A 163 36.89 55.96 -13.09
N LYS A 164 36.56 56.56 -11.95
CA LYS A 164 35.93 57.88 -11.84
C LYS A 164 36.85 58.81 -11.06
N THR A 165 36.97 60.05 -11.52
CA THR A 165 37.86 61.04 -10.90
C THR A 165 37.10 62.24 -10.36
N GLY A 166 37.65 62.86 -9.33
CA GLY A 166 37.22 64.17 -8.84
C GLY A 166 38.30 64.81 -7.99
N VAL A 167 37.94 65.83 -7.21
CA VAL A 167 38.89 66.59 -6.39
C VAL A 167 38.37 66.66 -4.96
N VAL A 168 39.29 66.57 -4.00
CA VAL A 168 38.99 66.85 -2.59
C VAL A 168 38.89 68.36 -2.40
N ASN A 169 37.76 68.84 -1.90
CA ASN A 169 37.53 70.27 -1.70
C ASN A 169 38.36 70.84 -0.52
N ALA A 170 38.30 72.16 -0.31
CA ALA A 170 39.05 72.85 0.75
C ALA A 170 38.70 72.38 2.18
N ASN A 171 37.52 71.78 2.39
CA ASN A 171 37.08 71.23 3.68
C ASN A 171 37.49 69.76 3.86
N GLY A 172 38.23 69.20 2.90
CA GLY A 172 38.65 67.82 2.90
C GLY A 172 37.58 66.83 2.44
N ASP A 173 36.42 67.27 1.92
CA ASP A 173 35.35 66.38 1.44
C ASP A 173 35.50 66.07 -0.05
N PHE A 174 35.08 64.85 -0.44
CA PHE A 174 34.85 64.51 -1.84
C PHE A 174 33.48 63.83 -2.04
N SER A 175 32.94 63.97 -3.25
CA SER A 175 31.71 63.30 -3.69
C SER A 175 31.84 62.96 -5.18
N ILE A 176 31.97 61.67 -5.48
CA ILE A 176 32.18 61.16 -6.83
C ILE A 176 30.92 60.43 -7.27
N VAL A 177 30.32 60.86 -8.38
CA VAL A 177 29.13 60.22 -8.94
C VAL A 177 29.52 58.90 -9.60
N ILE A 178 28.77 57.85 -9.27
CA ILE A 178 28.92 56.49 -9.80
C ILE A 178 27.55 55.94 -10.21
N LEU A 179 27.54 54.85 -10.96
CA LEU A 179 26.34 54.05 -11.13
C LEU A 179 26.18 53.11 -9.92
N ALA A 180 24.95 52.70 -9.64
CA ALA A 180 24.66 51.66 -8.66
C ALA A 180 25.55 50.43 -8.90
N GLN A 181 26.06 49.85 -7.82
CA GLN A 181 26.97 48.70 -7.87
C GLN A 181 26.28 47.47 -7.29
N ALA A 182 26.60 46.28 -7.78
CA ALA A 182 26.08 45.05 -7.21
C ALA A 182 26.54 44.87 -5.76
N ALA A 183 25.72 44.24 -4.93
CA ALA A 183 26.11 43.87 -3.56
C ALA A 183 27.41 43.03 -3.58
N ASP A 184 28.20 43.18 -2.52
CA ASP A 184 29.51 42.53 -2.33
C ASP A 184 30.61 42.94 -3.31
N SER A 185 30.33 43.87 -4.23
CA SER A 185 31.34 44.46 -5.10
C SER A 185 32.33 45.31 -4.30
N GLN A 186 33.61 45.26 -4.66
CA GLN A 186 34.63 46.10 -4.04
C GLN A 186 34.80 47.42 -4.81
N ILE A 187 34.87 48.53 -4.06
CA ILE A 187 35.26 49.84 -4.58
C ILE A 187 36.56 50.24 -3.88
N ALA A 188 37.57 50.60 -4.67
CA ALA A 188 38.84 51.10 -4.16
C ALA A 188 38.97 52.60 -4.44
N VAL A 189 39.37 53.37 -3.43
CA VAL A 189 39.55 54.83 -3.55
C VAL A 189 40.98 55.21 -3.18
N THR A 190 41.65 55.96 -4.06
CA THR A 190 42.98 56.54 -3.83
C THR A 190 42.96 58.05 -4.02
N LEU A 191 43.96 58.71 -3.44
CA LEU A 191 44.28 60.12 -3.70
C LEU A 191 45.56 60.21 -4.51
N LYS A 192 45.60 61.10 -5.49
CA LYS A 192 46.77 61.37 -6.34
C LYS A 192 47.16 62.84 -6.25
N ASN A 193 48.44 63.10 -5.97
CA ASN A 193 48.98 64.46 -5.97
C ASN A 193 49.23 64.96 -7.40
N ALA A 194 49.62 66.24 -7.55
CA ALA A 194 49.87 66.86 -8.86
C ALA A 194 51.03 66.21 -9.66
N TYR A 195 51.93 65.49 -8.98
CA TYR A 195 53.07 64.77 -9.57
C TYR A 195 52.74 63.31 -9.90
N GLY A 196 51.51 62.90 -9.62
CA GLY A 196 51.00 61.59 -9.95
C GLY A 196 51.33 60.48 -8.94
N VAL A 197 51.84 60.83 -7.77
CA VAL A 197 52.05 59.87 -6.68
C VAL A 197 50.71 59.60 -5.99
N ALA A 198 50.37 58.31 -5.85
CA ALA A 198 49.13 57.86 -5.26
C ALA A 198 49.29 57.49 -3.78
N SER A 199 48.23 57.67 -2.99
CA SER A 199 48.09 57.12 -1.65
C SER A 199 47.93 55.61 -1.68
N GLU A 200 48.05 54.97 -0.51
CA GLU A 200 47.44 53.66 -0.28
C GLU A 200 45.93 53.71 -0.57
N ALA A 201 45.37 52.58 -1.02
CA ALA A 201 43.96 52.47 -1.36
C ALA A 201 43.09 52.18 -0.13
N THR A 202 41.95 52.86 -0.06
CA THR A 202 40.87 52.51 0.87
C THR A 202 39.81 51.72 0.11
N THR A 203 39.65 50.45 0.48
CA THR A 203 38.68 49.55 -0.13
C THR A 203 37.45 49.42 0.75
N ILE A 204 36.27 49.56 0.14
CA ILE A 204 34.98 49.28 0.77
C ILE A 204 34.25 48.19 -0.01
N THR A 205 33.43 47.42 0.69
CA THR A 205 32.50 46.46 0.08
C THR A 205 31.12 47.11 -0.01
N VAL A 206 30.50 47.03 -1.19
CA VAL A 206 29.15 47.54 -1.43
C VAL A 206 28.16 46.69 -0.64
N ILE A 207 27.37 47.33 0.22
CA ILE A 207 26.45 46.63 1.12
C ILE A 207 25.12 46.37 0.39
N GLY A 208 24.66 45.12 0.42
CA GLY A 208 23.32 44.76 -0.05
C GLY A 208 22.21 45.33 0.85
N LEU A 209 21.02 45.53 0.27
CA LEU A 209 19.82 45.87 1.05
C LEU A 209 19.04 44.60 1.41
N PRO A 210 18.28 44.62 2.52
CA PRO A 210 17.56 43.43 2.98
C PRO A 210 16.42 43.05 2.03
N GLN A 211 16.20 41.75 1.87
CA GLN A 211 15.08 41.21 1.13
C GLN A 211 13.87 41.01 2.06
N PRO A 212 12.67 41.52 1.72
CA PRO A 212 11.46 41.15 2.43
C PRO A 212 11.17 39.65 2.27
N VAL A 213 10.80 38.98 3.35
CA VAL A 213 10.34 37.60 3.36
C VAL A 213 8.86 37.59 3.73
N ILE A 214 8.04 36.95 2.89
CA ILE A 214 6.61 36.79 3.17
C ILE A 214 6.42 35.38 3.73
N ASN A 215 5.67 35.26 4.82
CA ASN A 215 5.32 33.95 5.36
C ASN A 215 4.48 33.17 4.33
N PRO A 216 4.64 31.84 4.24
CA PRO A 216 3.78 31.00 3.40
C PRO A 216 2.30 31.26 3.70
N MET A 217 1.47 31.27 2.66
CA MET A 217 0.06 31.62 2.77
C MET A 217 -0.81 30.57 2.07
N THR A 218 -1.96 30.28 2.68
CA THR A 218 -2.99 29.35 2.22
C THR A 218 -4.33 30.05 2.04
N ILE A 219 -5.30 29.41 1.37
CA ILE A 219 -6.65 29.99 1.17
C ILE A 219 -7.46 30.21 2.46
N SER A 220 -7.02 29.68 3.61
CA SER A 220 -7.61 29.96 4.93
C SER A 220 -7.05 31.22 5.59
N ASP A 221 -5.88 31.70 5.16
CA ASP A 221 -5.26 32.89 5.74
C ASP A 221 -5.95 34.17 5.25
N VAL A 222 -6.14 35.11 6.17
CA VAL A 222 -6.80 36.40 5.90
C VAL A 222 -5.87 37.60 6.06
N THR A 223 -4.63 37.35 6.47
CA THR A 223 -3.62 38.38 6.75
C THR A 223 -2.30 37.96 6.11
N VAL A 224 -1.75 38.85 5.27
CA VAL A 224 -0.38 38.72 4.78
C VAL A 224 0.54 39.14 5.91
N THR A 225 1.53 38.30 6.23
CA THR A 225 2.56 38.60 7.22
C THR A 225 3.94 38.31 6.65
N GLY A 226 4.95 38.97 7.18
CA GLY A 226 6.32 38.74 6.78
C GLY A 226 7.29 39.55 7.62
N THR A 227 8.56 39.41 7.29
CA THR A 227 9.68 40.04 7.97
C THR A 227 10.66 40.64 6.98
N ILE A 228 11.46 41.58 7.44
CA ILE A 228 12.61 42.09 6.71
C ILE A 228 13.74 42.36 7.71
N ASP A 229 14.98 42.03 7.34
CA ASP A 229 16.12 42.29 8.21
C ASP A 229 16.37 43.81 8.31
N VAL A 230 16.17 44.35 9.51
CA VAL A 230 16.36 45.77 9.82
C VAL A 230 17.64 46.06 10.60
N SER A 231 18.51 45.07 10.78
CA SER A 231 19.72 45.17 11.62
C SER A 231 20.74 46.18 11.08
N GLN A 232 20.97 46.17 9.77
CA GLN A 232 21.93 47.07 9.12
C GLN A 232 21.26 48.33 8.56
N PHE A 233 20.03 48.18 8.04
CA PHE A 233 19.28 49.26 7.40
C PHE A 233 17.85 49.28 7.94
N PRO A 234 17.53 50.17 8.91
CA PRO A 234 16.20 50.24 9.47
C PRO A 234 15.18 50.56 8.37
N ALA A 235 14.37 49.56 8.03
CA ALA A 235 13.25 49.71 7.11
C ALA A 235 12.06 50.24 7.90
N SER A 236 11.46 51.35 7.45
CA SER A 236 10.22 51.86 8.05
C SER A 236 8.99 51.50 7.24
N LYS A 237 9.15 51.19 5.95
CA LYS A 237 8.07 50.97 5.00
C LYS A 237 8.40 49.85 4.00
N VAL A 238 7.39 49.08 3.62
CA VAL A 238 7.40 48.15 2.48
C VAL A 238 6.15 48.37 1.63
N LYS A 239 6.19 48.08 0.33
CA LYS A 239 5.03 48.21 -0.56
C LYS A 239 4.45 46.83 -0.85
N LEU A 240 3.17 46.64 -0.54
CA LEU A 240 2.44 45.42 -0.83
C LEU A 240 1.75 45.50 -2.20
N ILE A 241 1.93 44.45 -2.99
CA ILE A 241 1.36 44.26 -4.33
C ILE A 241 0.65 42.90 -4.33
N ILE A 242 -0.56 42.85 -4.90
CA ILE A 242 -1.35 41.61 -5.02
C ILE A 242 -1.78 41.48 -6.48
N ASN A 243 -1.50 40.33 -7.10
CA ASN A 243 -1.77 40.07 -8.53
C ASN A 243 -1.21 41.18 -9.45
N GLY A 244 0.00 41.66 -9.16
CA GLY A 244 0.67 42.74 -9.90
C GLY A 244 0.12 44.14 -9.66
N ALA A 245 -0.99 44.29 -8.92
CA ALA A 245 -1.58 45.60 -8.60
C ALA A 245 -1.08 46.10 -7.23
N PRO A 246 -0.50 47.32 -7.14
CA PRO A 246 -0.16 47.94 -5.86
C PRO A 246 -1.38 48.04 -4.94
N LYS A 247 -1.27 47.50 -3.72
CA LYS A 247 -2.36 47.48 -2.75
C LYS A 247 -2.21 48.59 -1.70
N THR A 248 -1.06 48.66 -1.03
CA THR A 248 -0.80 49.66 0.03
C THR A 248 0.69 49.73 0.37
N ILE A 249 1.06 50.71 1.20
CA ILE A 249 2.36 50.77 1.87
C ILE A 249 2.15 50.34 3.33
N LEU A 250 2.94 49.37 3.78
CA LEU A 250 2.92 48.87 5.15
C LEU A 250 4.04 49.51 5.95
N THR A 251 3.76 49.83 7.21
CA THR A 251 4.79 50.15 8.19
C THR A 251 5.49 48.87 8.63
N VAL A 252 6.81 48.93 8.75
CA VAL A 252 7.64 47.85 9.30
C VAL A 252 7.90 48.14 10.78
N GLY A 253 7.69 47.12 11.63
CA GLY A 253 7.98 47.18 13.06
C GLY A 253 9.48 47.30 13.35
N THR A 254 9.84 47.69 14.57
CA THR A 254 11.25 47.76 15.00
C THR A 254 11.96 46.41 15.00
N ASP A 255 11.19 45.31 15.00
CA ASP A 255 11.64 43.93 14.87
C ASP A 255 11.67 43.44 13.42
N GLY A 256 11.36 44.30 12.44
CA GLY A 256 11.32 43.95 11.02
C GLY A 256 10.00 43.31 10.57
N SER A 257 9.01 43.16 11.44
CA SER A 257 7.72 42.55 11.07
C SER A 257 6.82 43.50 10.27
N PHE A 258 6.04 42.97 9.35
CA PHE A 258 4.96 43.69 8.67
C PHE A 258 3.73 42.79 8.54
N SER A 259 2.54 43.41 8.53
CA SER A 259 1.28 42.68 8.34
C SER A 259 0.22 43.51 7.62
N TYR A 260 -0.69 42.84 6.91
CA TYR A 260 -1.83 43.46 6.25
C TYR A 260 -3.01 42.50 6.15
N TYR A 261 -4.17 42.91 6.66
CA TYR A 261 -5.42 42.16 6.52
C TYR A 261 -5.94 42.28 5.07
N THR A 262 -5.88 41.18 4.34
CA THR A 262 -6.38 41.08 2.95
C THR A 262 -7.82 40.58 2.88
N GLY A 263 -8.31 39.95 3.94
CA GLY A 263 -9.46 39.06 3.84
C GLY A 263 -9.10 37.79 3.07
N ASN A 264 -10.12 37.05 2.63
CA ASN A 264 -9.93 35.78 1.94
C ASN A 264 -9.32 35.99 0.54
N LEU A 265 -8.27 35.24 0.23
CA LEU A 265 -7.65 35.20 -1.09
C LEU A 265 -7.91 33.84 -1.77
N ALA A 266 -7.98 33.84 -3.10
CA ALA A 266 -8.12 32.62 -3.89
C ALA A 266 -6.76 31.94 -4.10
N ALA A 267 -6.76 30.62 -4.29
CA ALA A 267 -5.55 29.88 -4.64
C ALA A 267 -4.94 30.41 -5.94
N GLY A 268 -3.61 30.50 -6.00
CA GLY A 268 -2.88 31.09 -7.12
C GLY A 268 -2.75 32.62 -7.08
N THR A 269 -3.34 33.30 -6.08
CA THR A 269 -3.11 34.73 -5.87
C THR A 269 -1.62 34.97 -5.59
N THR A 270 -1.00 35.85 -6.36
CA THR A 270 0.40 36.25 -6.18
C THR A 270 0.48 37.43 -5.24
N ILE A 271 1.39 37.36 -4.27
CA ILE A 271 1.65 38.40 -3.30
C ILE A 271 3.11 38.78 -3.40
N GLU A 272 3.35 40.07 -3.50
CA GLU A 272 4.68 40.64 -3.63
C GLU A 272 4.85 41.77 -2.62
N VAL A 273 6.00 41.82 -1.96
CA VAL A 273 6.39 42.88 -1.04
C VAL A 273 7.72 43.45 -1.50
N GLN A 274 7.72 44.74 -1.84
CA GLN A 274 8.91 45.46 -2.30
C GLN A 274 9.50 46.30 -1.16
N TYR A 275 10.83 46.28 -1.04
CA TYR A 275 11.55 47.19 -0.14
C TYR A 275 11.35 48.64 -0.55
N VAL A 276 11.10 49.52 0.43
CA VAL A 276 11.14 50.97 0.24
C VAL A 276 12.46 51.48 0.82
N GLY A 277 13.33 51.97 -0.06
CA GLY A 277 14.65 52.46 0.32
C GLY A 277 14.59 53.70 1.24
N PRO A 278 15.70 54.05 1.92
CA PRO A 278 15.79 55.23 2.79
C PRO A 278 15.47 56.55 2.07
N ASN A 279 15.68 56.60 0.75
CA ASN A 279 15.36 57.73 -0.12
C ASN A 279 13.88 57.76 -0.57
N GLY A 280 13.05 56.80 -0.13
CA GLY A 280 11.65 56.65 -0.50
C GLY A 280 11.40 55.97 -1.85
N ALA A 281 12.45 55.53 -2.56
CA ALA A 281 12.31 54.81 -3.81
C ALA A 281 11.85 53.36 -3.59
N TYR A 282 11.01 52.86 -4.51
CA TYR A 282 10.62 51.45 -4.56
C TYR A 282 11.64 50.67 -5.36
N LEU A 283 12.18 49.60 -4.78
CA LEU A 283 13.11 48.73 -5.48
C LEU A 283 12.35 47.55 -6.09
N THR A 284 12.49 47.39 -7.40
CA THR A 284 11.76 46.39 -8.19
C THR A 284 12.63 45.23 -8.65
N ASP A 285 13.95 45.30 -8.45
CA ASP A 285 14.84 44.17 -8.74
C ASP A 285 14.53 43.01 -7.81
N SER A 286 14.53 41.78 -8.35
CA SER A 286 14.06 40.58 -7.66
C SER A 286 14.75 40.31 -6.32
N GLN A 287 15.97 40.81 -6.14
CA GLN A 287 16.73 40.69 -4.89
C GLN A 287 16.19 41.54 -3.73
N TYR A 288 15.32 42.51 -4.00
CA TYR A 288 14.70 43.40 -2.99
C TYR A 288 13.19 43.17 -2.85
N VAL A 289 12.72 42.06 -3.40
CA VAL A 289 11.32 41.70 -3.49
C VAL A 289 11.11 40.34 -2.84
N GLY A 290 10.19 40.30 -1.89
CA GLY A 290 9.62 39.06 -1.36
C GLY A 290 8.42 38.66 -2.19
N THR A 291 8.31 37.39 -2.56
CA THR A 291 7.13 36.86 -3.25
C THR A 291 6.61 35.61 -2.58
N THR A 292 5.30 35.42 -2.62
CA THR A 292 4.65 34.18 -2.25
C THR A 292 3.40 33.99 -3.10
N VAL A 293 2.90 32.76 -3.17
CA VAL A 293 1.65 32.43 -3.85
C VAL A 293 0.74 31.80 -2.82
N VAL A 294 -0.52 32.24 -2.80
CA VAL A 294 -1.54 31.62 -1.96
C VAL A 294 -1.78 30.20 -2.45
N THR A 295 -1.47 29.22 -1.61
CA THR A 295 -1.62 27.80 -1.93
C THR A 295 -2.95 27.26 -1.40
N GLN A 296 -3.40 26.15 -1.98
CA GLN A 296 -4.52 25.40 -1.41
C GLN A 296 -3.97 24.29 -0.50
N GLU A 297 -4.44 24.24 0.74
CA GLU A 297 -4.15 23.12 1.63
C GLU A 297 -4.85 21.85 1.11
N ALA A 298 -4.19 20.71 1.23
CA ALA A 298 -4.73 19.43 0.79
C ALA A 298 -5.87 18.99 1.71
N VAL A 299 -7.11 19.03 1.20
CA VAL A 299 -8.30 18.60 1.94
C VAL A 299 -8.83 17.27 1.42
N SER A 300 -9.17 16.36 2.34
CA SER A 300 -9.94 15.16 2.02
C SER A 300 -11.42 15.52 1.93
N LEU A 301 -12.13 14.95 0.96
CA LEU A 301 -13.58 15.01 0.91
C LEU A 301 -14.06 13.77 0.15
N VAL A 302 -14.92 13.01 0.81
CA VAL A 302 -15.62 11.84 0.27
C VAL A 302 -17.09 12.03 0.57
N LEU A 303 -17.94 11.76 -0.42
CA LEU A 303 -19.37 11.71 -0.27
C LEU A 303 -19.79 10.26 -0.51
N ASN A 304 -20.50 9.67 0.44
CA ASN A 304 -20.91 8.27 0.34
C ASN A 304 -21.95 8.11 -0.77
N GLU A 305 -21.95 6.97 -1.48
CA GLU A 305 -23.01 6.67 -2.44
C GLU A 305 -24.38 6.65 -1.77
N MET A 306 -25.42 7.02 -2.54
CA MET A 306 -26.77 7.20 -2.01
C MET A 306 -27.83 6.65 -2.93
N THR A 307 -28.89 6.14 -2.31
CA THR A 307 -30.10 5.61 -2.93
C THR A 307 -31.34 6.37 -2.46
N VAL A 308 -32.47 6.19 -3.15
CA VAL A 308 -33.77 6.76 -2.74
C VAL A 308 -34.26 6.31 -1.34
N SER A 309 -33.68 5.24 -0.78
CA SER A 309 -33.99 4.79 0.59
C SER A 309 -33.18 5.51 1.68
N ASP A 310 -32.11 6.23 1.32
CA ASP A 310 -31.23 6.88 2.29
C ASP A 310 -31.84 8.21 2.80
N MET A 311 -31.94 8.33 4.12
CA MET A 311 -32.45 9.55 4.77
C MET A 311 -31.36 10.60 5.02
N TYR A 312 -30.10 10.17 5.08
CA TYR A 312 -28.99 11.03 5.44
C TYR A 312 -27.98 11.14 4.30
N ILE A 313 -27.64 12.37 3.92
CA ILE A 313 -26.48 12.65 3.09
C ILE A 313 -25.26 12.57 4.01
N THR A 314 -24.37 11.62 3.75
CA THR A 314 -23.20 11.36 4.60
C THR A 314 -21.90 11.37 3.81
N GLY A 315 -20.81 11.68 4.50
CA GLY A 315 -19.48 11.66 3.92
C GLY A 315 -18.41 11.93 4.96
N THR A 316 -17.17 12.02 4.50
CA THR A 316 -16.01 12.29 5.35
C THR A 316 -15.14 13.40 4.77
N THR A 317 -14.51 14.17 5.65
CA THR A 317 -13.55 15.24 5.32
C THR A 317 -12.57 15.42 6.49
N LEU A 318 -11.87 16.55 6.55
CA LEU A 318 -11.05 16.90 7.71
C LEU A 318 -11.93 17.22 8.93
N ALA A 319 -11.48 16.81 10.12
CA ALA A 319 -12.19 17.10 11.36
C ALA A 319 -12.43 18.60 11.55
N ASP A 320 -13.58 18.96 12.14
CA ASP A 320 -14.01 20.33 12.44
C ASP A 320 -14.16 21.27 11.21
N HIS A 321 -14.04 20.76 9.99
CA HIS A 321 -14.23 21.55 8.78
C HIS A 321 -15.71 21.68 8.40
N ARG A 322 -16.06 22.81 7.80
CA ARG A 322 -17.44 23.09 7.36
C ARG A 322 -17.66 22.53 5.96
N VAL A 323 -18.77 21.81 5.77
CA VAL A 323 -19.20 21.23 4.49
C VAL A 323 -20.55 21.82 4.10
N ARG A 324 -20.61 22.47 2.93
CA ARG A 324 -21.88 22.87 2.31
C ARG A 324 -22.46 21.67 1.58
N VAL A 325 -23.74 21.39 1.81
CA VAL A 325 -24.47 20.32 1.12
C VAL A 325 -25.56 20.96 0.28
N SER A 326 -25.52 20.68 -1.01
CA SER A 326 -26.48 21.18 -2.01
C SER A 326 -27.16 20.00 -2.71
N ILE A 327 -28.43 20.17 -3.07
CA ILE A 327 -29.20 19.20 -3.86
C ILE A 327 -29.71 19.93 -5.11
N ASN A 328 -29.40 19.41 -6.30
CA ASN A 328 -29.71 20.01 -7.61
C ASN A 328 -29.25 21.48 -7.70
N GLY A 329 -28.05 21.77 -7.18
CA GLY A 329 -27.45 23.11 -7.16
C GLY A 329 -28.01 24.06 -6.09
N VAL A 330 -29.03 23.65 -5.32
CA VAL A 330 -29.60 24.46 -4.24
C VAL A 330 -28.95 24.10 -2.91
N LEU A 331 -28.27 25.06 -2.28
CA LEU A 331 -27.70 24.91 -0.93
C LEU A 331 -28.80 24.57 0.08
N LYS A 332 -28.66 23.42 0.75
CA LYS A 332 -29.61 22.98 1.78
C LYS A 332 -29.10 23.29 3.18
N THR A 333 -27.80 23.08 3.42
CA THR A 333 -27.20 23.32 4.73
C THR A 333 -25.70 23.53 4.64
N THR A 334 -25.11 24.02 5.72
CA THR A 334 -23.69 23.89 6.01
C THR A 334 -23.55 23.14 7.32
N VAL A 335 -22.95 21.95 7.29
CA VAL A 335 -22.65 21.13 8.47
C VAL A 335 -21.18 21.27 8.83
N THR A 336 -20.82 20.97 10.08
CA THR A 336 -19.42 20.84 10.50
C THR A 336 -19.13 19.37 10.70
N ALA A 337 -18.02 18.88 10.13
CA ALA A 337 -17.57 17.52 10.35
C ALA A 337 -17.15 17.33 11.81
N ASP A 338 -17.44 16.17 12.39
CA ASP A 338 -17.07 15.86 13.76
C ASP A 338 -15.55 15.67 13.94
N ALA A 339 -15.11 15.37 15.16
CA ALA A 339 -13.69 15.16 15.49
C ALA A 339 -13.03 13.99 14.73
N THR A 340 -13.83 13.12 14.11
CA THR A 340 -13.36 12.01 13.26
C THR A 340 -13.47 12.31 11.77
N GLY A 341 -13.95 13.50 11.40
CA GLY A 341 -14.11 13.94 10.02
C GLY A 341 -15.44 13.52 9.37
N ASN A 342 -16.38 12.93 10.10
CA ASN A 342 -17.67 12.53 9.53
C ASN A 342 -18.65 13.72 9.52
N PHE A 343 -19.41 13.85 8.43
CA PHE A 343 -20.54 14.77 8.37
C PHE A 343 -21.82 14.04 7.93
N SER A 344 -22.96 14.51 8.43
CA SER A 344 -24.28 13.97 8.12
C SER A 344 -25.32 15.07 8.06
N TYR A 345 -26.22 14.99 7.08
CA TYR A 345 -27.36 15.88 6.93
C TYR A 345 -28.63 15.07 6.66
N LEU A 346 -29.65 15.25 7.50
CA LEU A 346 -30.98 14.67 7.30
C LEU A 346 -31.69 15.36 6.13
N SER A 347 -31.83 14.66 5.00
CA SER A 347 -32.53 15.14 3.82
C SER A 347 -33.99 14.70 3.87
N SER A 348 -34.92 15.59 3.50
CA SER A 348 -36.34 15.25 3.38
C SER A 348 -36.60 14.71 1.97
N TYR A 349 -36.45 13.40 1.80
CA TYR A 349 -36.74 12.60 0.60
C TYR A 349 -35.91 12.97 -0.64
N LEU A 350 -34.86 12.18 -0.88
CA LEU A 350 -34.13 12.19 -2.15
C LEU A 350 -34.90 11.39 -3.20
N VAL A 351 -34.89 11.87 -4.44
CA VAL A 351 -35.45 11.14 -5.59
C VAL A 351 -34.35 10.62 -6.51
N LYS A 352 -34.66 9.56 -7.26
CA LYS A 352 -33.73 9.02 -8.27
C LYS A 352 -33.33 10.14 -9.23
N GLY A 353 -32.02 10.30 -9.42
CA GLY A 353 -31.46 11.31 -10.32
C GLY A 353 -31.16 12.65 -9.65
N ASP A 354 -31.52 12.86 -8.37
CA ASP A 354 -31.06 14.03 -7.63
C ASP A 354 -29.53 14.10 -7.62
N VAL A 355 -29.00 15.29 -7.87
CA VAL A 355 -27.56 15.57 -7.85
C VAL A 355 -27.21 16.15 -6.49
N VAL A 356 -26.46 15.40 -5.69
CA VAL A 356 -25.99 15.86 -4.38
C VAL A 356 -24.55 16.32 -4.51
N THR A 357 -24.29 17.56 -4.10
CA THR A 357 -22.96 18.17 -4.10
C THR A 357 -22.54 18.51 -2.67
N ALA A 358 -21.32 18.13 -2.31
CA ALA A 358 -20.67 18.52 -1.07
C ALA A 358 -19.44 19.40 -1.37
N ASP A 359 -19.35 20.57 -0.73
CA ASP A 359 -18.20 21.46 -0.79
C ASP A 359 -17.56 21.61 0.59
N VAL A 360 -16.31 21.19 0.76
CA VAL A 360 -15.57 21.49 2.00
C VAL A 360 -14.98 22.89 1.92
N LEU A 361 -15.11 23.65 3.02
CA LEU A 361 -14.66 25.03 3.13
C LEU A 361 -13.37 25.14 3.95
N LEU A 362 -12.45 25.99 3.48
CA LEU A 362 -11.32 26.53 4.25
C LEU A 362 -11.52 28.03 4.39
N GLY A 363 -11.83 28.49 5.60
CA GLY A 363 -12.32 29.86 5.82
C GLY A 363 -13.64 30.10 5.07
N ALA A 364 -13.69 31.13 4.22
CA ALA A 364 -14.84 31.41 3.37
C ALA A 364 -14.79 30.74 1.99
N ASN A 365 -13.65 30.16 1.62
CA ASN A 365 -13.40 29.63 0.28
C ASN A 365 -13.78 28.15 0.19
N VAL A 366 -14.22 27.71 -0.99
CA VAL A 366 -14.40 26.28 -1.29
C VAL A 366 -13.03 25.68 -1.59
N ALA A 367 -12.65 24.69 -0.79
CA ALA A 367 -11.37 24.00 -0.94
C ALA A 367 -11.50 22.79 -1.87
N LYS A 368 -12.61 22.04 -1.82
CA LYS A 368 -12.86 20.89 -2.71
C LYS A 368 -14.36 20.63 -2.84
N THR A 369 -14.76 20.15 -4.02
CA THR A 369 -16.14 19.81 -4.38
C THR A 369 -16.20 18.33 -4.79
N VAL A 370 -17.21 17.61 -4.29
CA VAL A 370 -17.54 16.24 -4.72
C VAL A 370 -19.04 16.19 -5.03
N THR A 371 -19.41 15.46 -6.07
CA THR A 371 -20.82 15.31 -6.50
C THR A 371 -21.15 13.85 -6.76
N ILE A 372 -22.36 13.43 -6.40
CA ILE A 372 -22.93 12.12 -6.71
C ILE A 372 -24.35 12.29 -7.29
N THR A 373 -24.86 11.23 -7.90
CA THR A 373 -26.27 11.14 -8.32
C THR A 373 -26.97 10.04 -7.54
N VAL A 374 -28.16 10.33 -7.01
CA VAL A 374 -28.95 9.38 -6.22
C VAL A 374 -29.47 8.25 -7.11
N ALA A 375 -29.17 7.01 -6.72
CA ALA A 375 -29.54 5.79 -7.42
C ALA A 375 -30.86 5.17 -6.89
N ASP A 376 -31.38 4.16 -7.59
CA ASP A 376 -32.44 3.30 -7.03
C ASP A 376 -31.87 2.38 -5.95
N ALA A 377 -32.71 2.01 -4.99
CA ALA A 377 -32.37 0.95 -4.04
C ALA A 377 -32.30 -0.40 -4.77
N VAL A 378 -31.26 -1.19 -4.52
CA VAL A 378 -31.10 -2.52 -5.12
C VAL A 378 -32.08 -3.50 -4.46
N ALA A 379 -33.09 -3.96 -5.21
CA ALA A 379 -34.04 -4.96 -4.73
C ALA A 379 -33.44 -6.38 -4.84
N THR A 380 -33.53 -7.19 -3.77
CA THR A 380 -33.22 -8.63 -3.86
C THR A 380 -34.41 -9.37 -4.49
N GLU A 381 -34.10 -10.47 -5.21
CA GLU A 381 -35.10 -11.30 -5.89
C GLU A 381 -36.10 -11.93 -4.90
N LEU A 382 -37.39 -11.93 -5.25
CA LEU A 382 -38.45 -12.58 -4.46
C LEU A 382 -38.46 -14.09 -4.73
N VAL A 383 -38.16 -14.87 -3.70
CA VAL A 383 -38.18 -16.34 -3.73
C VAL A 383 -39.28 -16.86 -2.82
N VAL A 384 -39.98 -17.91 -3.27
CA VAL A 384 -40.91 -18.73 -2.48
C VAL A 384 -40.40 -20.15 -2.59
N ASN A 385 -40.09 -20.79 -1.46
CA ASN A 385 -39.59 -22.17 -1.46
C ASN A 385 -40.71 -23.14 -1.89
N GLU A 386 -40.33 -24.22 -2.56
CA GLU A 386 -41.26 -25.29 -2.94
C GLU A 386 -41.93 -25.92 -1.71
N MET A 387 -43.15 -26.43 -1.88
CA MET A 387 -43.96 -26.99 -0.80
C MET A 387 -44.56 -28.33 -1.17
N THR A 388 -44.71 -29.20 -0.18
CA THR A 388 -45.38 -30.51 -0.24
C THR A 388 -46.53 -30.58 0.76
N ILE A 389 -47.37 -31.62 0.66
CA ILE A 389 -48.45 -31.87 1.63
C ILE A 389 -47.96 -32.14 3.07
N ALA A 390 -46.65 -32.31 3.29
CA ALA A 390 -46.06 -32.46 4.62
C ALA A 390 -45.71 -31.11 5.27
N ASP A 391 -45.56 -30.04 4.48
CA ASP A 391 -45.14 -28.73 4.97
C ASP A 391 -46.30 -27.99 5.65
N SER A 392 -45.97 -27.24 6.70
CA SER A 392 -46.94 -26.45 7.49
C SER A 392 -46.63 -24.96 7.52
N THR A 393 -45.56 -24.54 6.84
CA THR A 393 -45.09 -23.15 6.75
C THR A 393 -44.69 -22.80 5.32
N ILE A 394 -45.03 -21.58 4.91
CA ILE A 394 -44.52 -20.94 3.69
C ILE A 394 -43.23 -20.22 4.07
N THR A 395 -42.15 -20.43 3.31
CA THR A 395 -40.86 -19.79 3.54
C THR A 395 -40.27 -19.25 2.23
N GLY A 396 -39.38 -18.27 2.34
CA GLY A 396 -38.66 -17.72 1.19
C GLY A 396 -37.82 -16.50 1.55
N THR A 397 -37.30 -15.83 0.53
CA THR A 397 -36.48 -14.62 0.67
C THR A 397 -37.02 -13.46 -0.17
N ALA A 398 -36.76 -12.23 0.27
CA ALA A 398 -37.12 -11.00 -0.41
C ALA A 398 -36.21 -9.84 0.03
N THR A 399 -36.52 -8.62 -0.41
CA THR A 399 -35.79 -7.41 0.02
C THR A 399 -35.89 -7.24 1.53
N PRO A 400 -34.77 -7.09 2.27
CA PRO A 400 -34.79 -6.93 3.71
C PRO A 400 -35.78 -5.87 4.17
N ASN A 401 -36.54 -6.16 5.23
CA ASN A 401 -37.57 -5.29 5.78
C ASN A 401 -38.76 -4.98 4.84
N ALA A 402 -38.86 -5.60 3.67
CA ALA A 402 -40.00 -5.39 2.77
C ALA A 402 -41.26 -6.11 3.26
N LYS A 403 -42.43 -5.53 2.96
CA LYS A 403 -43.74 -6.12 3.27
C LYS A 403 -44.19 -7.06 2.15
N LEU A 404 -44.65 -8.25 2.49
CA LEU A 404 -45.12 -9.27 1.57
C LEU A 404 -46.56 -9.67 1.88
N ARG A 405 -47.40 -9.83 0.86
CA ARG A 405 -48.75 -10.38 0.99
C ARG A 405 -48.73 -11.85 0.59
N ILE A 406 -49.31 -12.69 1.42
CA ILE A 406 -49.42 -14.13 1.19
C ILE A 406 -50.88 -14.47 0.90
N SER A 407 -51.10 -15.16 -0.21
CA SER A 407 -52.41 -15.61 -0.69
C SER A 407 -52.41 -17.13 -0.91
N ILE A 408 -53.48 -17.80 -0.47
CA ILE A 408 -53.69 -19.24 -0.67
C ILE A 408 -54.94 -19.43 -1.53
N ASN A 409 -54.81 -20.11 -2.67
CA ASN A 409 -55.85 -20.24 -3.70
C ASN A 409 -56.51 -18.89 -4.06
N GLY A 410 -55.68 -17.86 -4.27
CA GLY A 410 -56.12 -16.51 -4.62
C GLY A 410 -56.71 -15.67 -3.47
N VAL A 411 -56.87 -16.23 -2.26
CA VAL A 411 -57.39 -15.51 -1.10
C VAL A 411 -56.24 -15.02 -0.22
N ALA A 412 -56.12 -13.71 -0.04
CA ALA A 412 -55.14 -13.11 0.85
C ALA A 412 -55.34 -13.58 2.30
N LYS A 413 -54.26 -14.07 2.92
CA LYS A 413 -54.26 -14.62 4.29
C LYS A 413 -53.51 -13.74 5.28
N ALA A 414 -52.38 -13.16 4.88
CA ALA A 414 -51.55 -12.34 5.75
C ALA A 414 -50.70 -11.33 4.98
N VAL A 415 -50.22 -10.32 5.71
CA VAL A 415 -49.09 -9.48 5.30
C VAL A 415 -47.97 -9.68 6.31
N VAL A 416 -46.80 -10.13 5.85
CA VAL A 416 -45.60 -10.36 6.67
C VAL A 416 -44.50 -9.37 6.27
N THR A 417 -43.46 -9.25 7.09
CA THR A 417 -42.28 -8.43 6.79
C THR A 417 -41.06 -9.34 6.75
N ALA A 418 -40.23 -9.24 5.72
CA ALA A 418 -38.95 -9.94 5.68
C ALA A 418 -38.01 -9.38 6.77
N ASP A 419 -37.21 -10.24 7.38
CA ASP A 419 -36.24 -9.81 8.40
C ASP A 419 -35.06 -9.02 7.78
N ALA A 420 -34.10 -8.60 8.61
CA ALA A 420 -32.92 -7.86 8.17
C ALA A 420 -31.98 -8.67 7.24
N ALA A 421 -32.11 -10.01 7.24
CA ALA A 421 -31.40 -10.90 6.32
C ALA A 421 -32.22 -11.20 5.05
N GLY A 422 -33.45 -10.71 4.97
CA GLY A 422 -34.35 -10.91 3.83
C GLY A 422 -35.22 -12.17 3.92
N ASN A 423 -35.23 -12.91 5.02
CA ASN A 423 -36.06 -14.12 5.15
C ASN A 423 -37.48 -13.78 5.61
N TYR A 424 -38.47 -14.54 5.14
CA TYR A 424 -39.84 -14.48 5.66
C TYR A 424 -40.43 -15.87 5.88
N THR A 425 -41.39 -15.96 6.81
CA THR A 425 -42.10 -17.21 7.14
C THR A 425 -43.57 -16.94 7.46
N TYR A 426 -44.45 -17.90 7.16
CA TYR A 426 -45.87 -17.86 7.53
C TYR A 426 -46.45 -19.26 7.72
N THR A 427 -47.08 -19.51 8.86
CA THR A 427 -47.67 -20.82 9.21
C THR A 427 -49.07 -20.98 8.63
N THR A 428 -49.31 -22.05 7.87
CA THR A 428 -50.57 -22.32 7.16
C THR A 428 -51.31 -23.57 7.65
N GLY A 429 -50.66 -24.42 8.45
CA GLY A 429 -51.15 -25.78 8.70
C GLY A 429 -51.00 -26.66 7.45
N THR A 430 -51.61 -27.84 7.48
CA THR A 430 -51.54 -28.81 6.37
C THR A 430 -52.35 -28.33 5.17
N LEU A 431 -51.70 -28.22 4.01
CA LEU A 431 -52.32 -27.86 2.75
C LEU A 431 -52.56 -29.10 1.88
N ALA A 432 -53.65 -29.09 1.11
CA ALA A 432 -53.95 -30.17 0.17
C ALA A 432 -53.04 -30.07 -1.08
N SER A 433 -52.76 -31.21 -1.71
CA SER A 433 -52.07 -31.24 -3.00
C SER A 433 -52.83 -30.42 -4.04
N GLY A 434 -52.09 -29.66 -4.86
CA GLY A 434 -52.66 -28.75 -5.86
C GLY A 434 -53.05 -27.37 -5.33
N THR A 435 -52.86 -27.10 -4.03
CA THR A 435 -53.10 -25.76 -3.47
C THR A 435 -52.06 -24.78 -4.02
N GLU A 436 -52.50 -23.63 -4.55
CA GLU A 436 -51.60 -22.56 -4.98
C GLU A 436 -51.28 -21.62 -3.80
N VAL A 437 -49.99 -21.38 -3.58
CA VAL A 437 -49.47 -20.37 -2.66
C VAL A 437 -48.82 -19.26 -3.48
N LYS A 438 -49.35 -18.04 -3.38
CA LYS A 438 -48.82 -16.85 -4.04
C LYS A 438 -48.28 -15.87 -3.00
N VAL A 439 -47.06 -15.40 -3.20
CA VAL A 439 -46.44 -14.33 -2.40
C VAL A 439 -46.19 -13.11 -3.28
N GLU A 440 -46.60 -11.95 -2.81
CA GLU A 440 -46.53 -10.68 -3.54
C GLU A 440 -45.71 -9.67 -2.72
N LEU A 441 -44.68 -9.09 -3.32
CA LEU A 441 -43.82 -8.08 -2.71
C LEU A 441 -44.43 -6.69 -2.87
N ARG A 442 -44.53 -5.94 -1.77
CA ARG A 442 -45.01 -4.55 -1.79
C ARG A 442 -43.89 -3.62 -2.22
N ASN A 443 -44.12 -2.87 -3.29
CA ASN A 443 -43.29 -1.76 -3.71
C ASN A 443 -43.39 -0.63 -2.68
N SER A 444 -42.25 -0.19 -2.15
CA SER A 444 -42.18 0.87 -1.14
C SER A 444 -42.55 2.25 -1.68
N PHE A 445 -42.36 2.48 -2.99
CA PHE A 445 -42.61 3.75 -3.66
C PHE A 445 -44.08 3.89 -4.10
N THR A 446 -44.61 2.91 -4.81
CA THR A 446 -46.00 2.95 -5.31
C THR A 446 -47.02 2.50 -4.26
N GLY A 447 -46.56 1.78 -3.23
CA GLY A 447 -47.40 1.12 -2.23
C GLY A 447 -48.15 -0.10 -2.77
N ALA A 448 -48.01 -0.40 -4.06
CA ALA A 448 -48.67 -1.49 -4.77
C ALA A 448 -47.87 -2.80 -4.68
N TYR A 449 -48.48 -3.91 -5.09
CA TYR A 449 -47.90 -5.25 -5.01
C TYR A 449 -47.56 -5.73 -6.42
N ASP A 450 -46.42 -5.24 -6.91
CA ASP A 450 -46.13 -5.25 -8.35
C ASP A 450 -45.24 -6.44 -8.77
N THR A 451 -44.65 -7.15 -7.81
CA THR A 451 -43.83 -8.35 -8.02
C THR A 451 -44.45 -9.54 -7.28
N SER A 452 -44.60 -10.70 -7.93
CA SER A 452 -45.16 -11.89 -7.27
C SER A 452 -44.56 -13.20 -7.75
N LYS A 453 -44.58 -14.21 -6.88
CA LYS A 453 -44.18 -15.59 -7.18
C LYS A 453 -45.23 -16.57 -6.63
N SER A 454 -45.52 -17.64 -7.36
CA SER A 454 -46.40 -18.72 -6.93
C SER A 454 -45.65 -20.04 -6.86
N VAL A 455 -46.04 -20.88 -5.91
CA VAL A 455 -45.71 -22.30 -5.86
C VAL A 455 -46.99 -23.12 -5.69
N VAL A 456 -47.01 -24.36 -6.18
CA VAL A 456 -48.12 -25.29 -6.00
C VAL A 456 -47.70 -26.40 -5.06
N VAL A 457 -48.51 -26.69 -4.05
CA VAL A 457 -48.25 -27.74 -3.07
C VAL A 457 -48.25 -29.10 -3.77
N SER A 458 -47.09 -29.75 -3.84
CA SER A 458 -46.93 -31.07 -4.46
C SER A 458 -47.54 -32.17 -3.58
N GLY A 459 -48.21 -33.14 -4.23
CA GLY A 459 -48.69 -34.37 -3.58
C GLY A 459 -47.61 -35.46 -3.48
N GLU A 460 -46.51 -35.31 -4.22
CA GLU A 460 -45.38 -36.23 -4.17
C GLU A 460 -44.46 -35.87 -3.02
N ILE A 461 -44.12 -36.89 -2.22
CA ILE A 461 -43.13 -36.77 -1.15
C ILE A 461 -41.89 -37.53 -1.61
N LEU A 462 -40.86 -36.78 -1.99
CA LEU A 462 -39.56 -37.33 -2.36
C LEU A 462 -38.99 -38.16 -1.20
N GLY A 463 -38.62 -39.42 -1.48
CA GLY A 463 -37.98 -40.32 -0.52
C GLY A 463 -38.91 -41.26 0.26
N LEU A 464 -40.19 -41.36 -0.11
CA LEU A 464 -41.11 -42.31 0.53
C LEU A 464 -40.73 -43.77 0.20
N LEU A 465 -40.31 -44.54 1.21
CA LEU A 465 -39.99 -45.97 1.14
C LEU A 465 -41.18 -46.84 1.60
N LEU A 466 -41.41 -47.96 0.89
CA LEU A 466 -42.23 -49.09 1.32
C LEU A 466 -41.77 -50.40 0.65
N THR A 467 -41.45 -51.42 1.45
CA THR A 467 -41.10 -52.78 1.01
C THR A 467 -41.93 -53.83 1.76
N LEU A 468 -41.97 -55.06 1.24
CA LEU A 468 -42.67 -56.20 1.84
C LEU A 468 -41.78 -57.44 1.72
N ASP A 469 -41.47 -58.08 2.85
CA ASP A 469 -40.61 -59.28 2.91
C ASP A 469 -41.31 -60.51 2.28
N ASP A 470 -40.53 -61.54 1.93
CA ASP A 470 -41.07 -62.79 1.40
C ASP A 470 -41.93 -63.54 2.43
N LEU A 471 -43.06 -64.09 1.99
CA LEU A 471 -44.05 -64.74 2.84
C LEU A 471 -44.12 -66.25 2.58
N LYS A 472 -44.22 -67.05 3.65
CA LYS A 472 -44.26 -68.52 3.57
C LYS A 472 -45.31 -69.13 4.51
N ALA A 473 -46.18 -69.99 3.97
CA ALA A 473 -47.17 -70.72 4.76
C ALA A 473 -46.50 -71.78 5.67
N PRO A 474 -47.04 -72.04 6.88
CA PRO A 474 -48.23 -71.43 7.47
C PRO A 474 -47.99 -70.12 8.25
N ALA A 475 -46.76 -69.58 8.25
CA ALA A 475 -46.40 -68.43 9.08
C ALA A 475 -47.06 -67.14 8.57
N GLY A 476 -47.82 -66.45 9.44
CA GLY A 476 -48.47 -65.16 9.11
C GLY A 476 -47.73 -63.93 9.57
N LEU A 477 -46.42 -63.98 9.79
CA LEU A 477 -45.66 -62.76 10.04
C LEU A 477 -45.51 -61.97 8.73
N VAL A 478 -46.09 -60.77 8.69
CA VAL A 478 -45.94 -59.80 7.60
C VAL A 478 -45.00 -58.71 8.08
N SER A 479 -43.87 -58.51 7.39
CA SER A 479 -42.86 -57.50 7.74
C SER A 479 -42.27 -56.83 6.51
N GLY A 480 -41.59 -55.70 6.73
CA GLY A 480 -40.84 -54.99 5.70
C GLY A 480 -40.31 -53.65 6.24
N GLU A 481 -39.89 -52.78 5.33
CA GLU A 481 -39.41 -51.45 5.62
C GLU A 481 -40.37 -50.37 5.08
N ALA A 482 -40.49 -49.26 5.80
CA ALA A 482 -41.24 -48.09 5.37
C ALA A 482 -40.62 -46.83 5.98
N THR A 483 -40.89 -45.66 5.39
CA THR A 483 -40.40 -44.38 5.92
C THR A 483 -40.80 -44.21 7.39
N ALA A 484 -39.83 -43.94 8.26
CA ALA A 484 -40.02 -43.90 9.71
C ALA A 484 -41.15 -42.95 10.14
N GLY A 485 -41.97 -43.38 11.11
CA GLY A 485 -43.08 -42.60 11.65
C GLY A 485 -44.37 -42.63 10.81
N TYR A 486 -44.34 -43.12 9.57
CA TYR A 486 -45.54 -43.28 8.77
C TYR A 486 -46.31 -44.56 9.10
N THR A 487 -47.64 -44.53 8.95
CA THR A 487 -48.51 -45.69 9.20
C THR A 487 -48.54 -46.61 7.97
N VAL A 488 -48.35 -47.91 8.14
CA VAL A 488 -48.48 -48.96 7.12
C VAL A 488 -49.77 -49.76 7.37
N ARG A 489 -50.65 -49.82 6.37
CA ARG A 489 -51.83 -50.67 6.37
C ARG A 489 -51.49 -52.03 5.76
N ILE A 490 -51.93 -53.12 6.38
CA ILE A 490 -51.69 -54.50 5.95
C ILE A 490 -53.02 -55.18 5.66
N SER A 491 -53.14 -55.80 4.49
CA SER A 491 -54.34 -56.51 4.03
C SER A 491 -54.00 -57.91 3.50
N VAL A 492 -54.88 -58.89 3.74
CA VAL A 492 -54.75 -60.27 3.21
C VAL A 492 -56.00 -60.59 2.41
N ASN A 493 -55.84 -61.00 1.15
CA ASN A 493 -56.92 -61.25 0.18
C ASN A 493 -57.94 -60.09 0.12
N GLY A 494 -57.45 -58.85 0.14
CA GLY A 494 -58.26 -57.63 0.12
C GLY A 494 -58.89 -57.22 1.47
N VAL A 495 -58.77 -58.04 2.52
CA VAL A 495 -59.29 -57.72 3.87
C VAL A 495 -58.20 -57.09 4.72
N VAL A 496 -58.42 -55.87 5.20
CA VAL A 496 -57.49 -55.17 6.11
C VAL A 496 -57.37 -55.96 7.43
N LYS A 497 -56.13 -56.26 7.82
CA LYS A 497 -55.80 -56.96 9.05
C LYS A 497 -55.24 -56.03 10.12
N ALA A 498 -54.47 -55.01 9.74
CA ALA A 498 -53.87 -54.08 10.69
C ALA A 498 -53.48 -52.74 10.06
N ASN A 499 -53.34 -51.72 10.91
CA ASN A 499 -52.54 -50.52 10.64
C ASN A 499 -51.42 -50.49 11.70
N THR A 500 -50.17 -50.45 11.27
CA THR A 500 -48.99 -50.38 12.14
C THR A 500 -48.17 -49.14 11.79
N VAL A 501 -47.25 -48.69 12.64
CA VAL A 501 -46.39 -47.54 12.37
C VAL A 501 -44.97 -48.03 12.16
N ALA A 502 -44.31 -47.55 11.10
CA ALA A 502 -42.90 -47.83 10.87
C ALA A 502 -42.06 -47.24 12.02
N THR A 503 -41.21 -48.06 12.61
CA THR A 503 -40.34 -47.62 13.71
C THR A 503 -39.36 -46.54 13.24
N VAL A 504 -38.62 -45.96 14.18
CA VAL A 504 -37.55 -45.00 13.87
C VAL A 504 -36.48 -45.57 12.93
N ASP A 505 -36.26 -46.88 12.97
CA ASP A 505 -35.36 -47.60 12.07
C ASP A 505 -36.01 -47.98 10.73
N GLY A 506 -37.22 -47.50 10.48
CA GLY A 506 -37.96 -47.73 9.25
C GLY A 506 -38.52 -49.14 9.09
N LYS A 507 -38.70 -49.91 10.17
CA LYS A 507 -39.24 -51.30 10.08
C LYS A 507 -40.68 -51.38 10.54
N TYR A 508 -41.45 -52.28 9.94
CA TYR A 508 -42.79 -52.64 10.42
C TYR A 508 -42.95 -54.17 10.43
N SER A 509 -43.75 -54.68 11.37
CA SER A 509 -44.17 -56.07 11.38
C SER A 509 -45.54 -56.25 12.03
N TYR A 510 -46.28 -57.26 11.58
CA TYR A 510 -47.56 -57.66 12.17
C TYR A 510 -47.84 -59.14 11.86
N ASN A 511 -48.32 -59.90 12.85
CA ASN A 511 -48.72 -61.29 12.65
C ASN A 511 -50.21 -61.37 12.28
N VAL A 512 -50.52 -61.73 11.03
CA VAL A 512 -51.88 -61.88 10.50
C VAL A 512 -52.52 -63.24 10.79
N GLY A 513 -51.83 -64.14 11.51
CA GLY A 513 -52.34 -65.47 11.88
C GLY A 513 -51.76 -66.59 11.01
N VAL A 514 -52.59 -67.52 10.55
CA VAL A 514 -52.18 -68.59 9.63
C VAL A 514 -52.36 -68.12 8.20
N LEU A 515 -51.30 -68.19 7.41
CA LEU A 515 -51.36 -67.95 5.96
C LEU A 515 -51.41 -69.28 5.21
N THR A 516 -52.14 -69.30 4.10
CA THR A 516 -52.20 -70.42 3.17
C THR A 516 -51.38 -70.13 1.92
N GLY A 517 -50.81 -71.17 1.32
CA GLY A 517 -50.09 -71.02 0.06
C GLY A 517 -51.05 -70.50 -1.02
N GLY A 518 -50.74 -69.34 -1.61
CA GLY A 518 -51.60 -68.64 -2.57
C GLY A 518 -52.31 -67.40 -2.04
N ASP A 519 -52.30 -67.13 -0.72
CA ASP A 519 -52.85 -65.87 -0.18
C ASP A 519 -52.08 -64.65 -0.73
N VAL A 520 -52.79 -63.56 -1.02
CA VAL A 520 -52.22 -62.28 -1.46
C VAL A 520 -52.16 -61.33 -0.28
N VAL A 521 -50.96 -60.89 0.09
CA VAL A 521 -50.76 -59.89 1.15
C VAL A 521 -50.33 -58.58 0.52
N LYS A 522 -51.06 -57.52 0.83
CA LYS A 522 -50.83 -56.15 0.34
C LYS A 522 -50.55 -55.20 1.49
N VAL A 523 -49.60 -54.29 1.29
CA VAL A 523 -49.27 -53.21 2.22
C VAL A 523 -49.28 -51.84 1.53
N ASP A 524 -49.76 -50.79 2.22
CA ASP A 524 -49.75 -49.39 1.73
C ASP A 524 -49.38 -48.40 2.85
N VAL A 525 -48.68 -47.30 2.53
CA VAL A 525 -48.28 -46.26 3.52
C VAL A 525 -49.30 -45.13 3.59
N ARG A 526 -49.60 -44.60 4.78
CA ARG A 526 -50.49 -43.45 4.98
C ARG A 526 -49.71 -42.17 5.21
N VAL A 527 -49.96 -41.15 4.40
CA VAL A 527 -49.44 -39.78 4.57
C VAL A 527 -50.61 -38.81 4.75
N GLY A 528 -50.67 -38.15 5.90
CA GLY A 528 -51.81 -37.32 6.28
C GLY A 528 -53.12 -38.12 6.28
N THR A 529 -54.05 -37.76 5.39
CA THR A 529 -55.35 -38.43 5.24
C THR A 529 -55.38 -39.48 4.11
N GLN A 530 -54.31 -39.61 3.31
CA GLN A 530 -54.30 -40.47 2.12
C GLN A 530 -53.37 -41.68 2.30
N TYR A 531 -53.70 -42.79 1.64
CA TYR A 531 -52.79 -43.95 1.51
C TYR A 531 -52.08 -43.85 0.16
N LEU A 532 -50.76 -43.70 0.22
CA LEU A 532 -49.84 -43.53 -0.90
C LEU A 532 -48.84 -44.69 -0.91
N LEU A 533 -48.40 -45.10 -2.10
CA LEU A 533 -47.44 -46.19 -2.34
C LEU A 533 -47.89 -47.56 -1.79
N ALA A 534 -48.06 -48.56 -2.67
CA ALA A 534 -48.53 -49.89 -2.30
C ALA A 534 -47.66 -51.00 -2.92
N THR A 535 -47.50 -52.11 -2.20
CA THR A 535 -46.83 -53.32 -2.71
C THR A 535 -47.53 -54.58 -2.20
N GLU A 536 -47.48 -55.67 -2.97
CA GLU A 536 -48.13 -56.93 -2.63
C GLU A 536 -47.28 -58.15 -3.00
N LYS A 537 -47.45 -59.25 -2.26
CA LYS A 537 -46.80 -60.54 -2.50
C LYS A 537 -47.76 -61.70 -2.29
N ILE A 538 -47.52 -62.79 -3.01
CA ILE A 538 -48.23 -64.06 -2.87
C ILE A 538 -47.45 -64.97 -1.90
N VAL A 539 -48.15 -65.58 -0.96
CA VAL A 539 -47.58 -66.49 0.03
C VAL A 539 -47.13 -67.80 -0.63
N LYS A 540 -45.85 -68.16 -0.47
CA LYS A 540 -45.28 -69.43 -0.97
C LYS A 540 -45.75 -70.63 -0.12
N ALA A 541 -46.08 -71.75 -0.78
CA ALA A 541 -46.50 -73.00 -0.13
C ALA A 541 -45.33 -73.83 0.44
N GLU A 542 -45.62 -74.80 1.31
CA GLU A 542 -44.62 -75.67 1.94
C GLU A 542 -44.20 -76.85 1.02
N PHE A 543 -42.90 -77.01 0.74
CA PHE A 543 -42.32 -78.07 -0.10
C PHE A 543 -41.01 -78.60 0.50
N SER A 544 -40.91 -79.91 0.78
CA SER A 544 -39.77 -80.53 1.47
C SER A 544 -39.67 -82.05 1.25
N LEU A 545 -38.46 -82.61 1.38
CA LEU A 545 -38.14 -84.05 1.35
C LEU A 545 -37.65 -84.47 2.75
N ASN A 546 -38.13 -85.60 3.28
CA ASN A 546 -37.61 -86.18 4.53
C ASN A 546 -36.27 -86.92 4.28
N PRO A 547 -35.44 -87.17 5.32
CA PRO A 547 -34.21 -87.96 5.15
C PRO A 547 -34.54 -89.39 4.68
N ILE A 548 -33.58 -90.04 4.00
CA ILE A 548 -33.81 -91.36 3.39
C ILE A 548 -32.62 -92.26 3.71
N LEU A 549 -32.91 -93.41 4.31
CA LEU A 549 -31.94 -94.43 4.71
C LEU A 549 -31.90 -95.58 3.68
N ASP A 550 -30.79 -96.31 3.60
CA ASP A 550 -30.66 -97.51 2.74
C ASP A 550 -31.61 -98.65 3.13
N THR A 551 -32.09 -98.67 4.38
CA THR A 551 -33.14 -99.59 4.84
C THR A 551 -34.55 -99.09 4.58
N ASP A 552 -34.74 -97.81 4.21
CA ASP A 552 -36.08 -97.28 4.01
C ASP A 552 -36.77 -97.97 2.84
N ARG A 553 -38.08 -98.08 2.96
CA ARG A 553 -38.96 -98.58 1.91
C ARG A 553 -39.90 -97.52 1.39
N THR A 554 -39.82 -96.30 1.92
CA THR A 554 -40.67 -95.19 1.50
C THR A 554 -39.90 -93.87 1.43
N ILE A 555 -40.18 -93.09 0.40
CA ILE A 555 -39.80 -91.68 0.30
C ILE A 555 -41.00 -90.85 0.77
N THR A 556 -40.79 -89.93 1.71
CA THR A 556 -41.84 -89.08 2.28
C THR A 556 -41.44 -87.61 2.30
N GLY A 557 -42.41 -86.71 2.34
CA GLY A 557 -42.16 -85.28 2.51
C GLY A 557 -43.43 -84.44 2.42
N LYS A 558 -43.27 -83.12 2.30
CA LYS A 558 -44.37 -82.15 2.15
C LYS A 558 -44.38 -81.51 0.76
N ALA A 559 -45.56 -81.29 0.22
CA ALA A 559 -45.79 -80.44 -0.94
C ALA A 559 -47.17 -79.77 -0.79
N PRO A 560 -47.45 -78.66 -1.50
CA PRO A 560 -48.79 -78.07 -1.48
C PRO A 560 -49.88 -79.11 -1.76
N ALA A 561 -50.93 -79.11 -0.94
CA ALA A 561 -51.99 -80.12 -0.98
C ALA A 561 -52.61 -80.24 -2.38
N GLY A 562 -52.78 -81.47 -2.85
CA GLY A 562 -53.32 -81.77 -4.19
C GLY A 562 -52.36 -81.49 -5.36
N LYS A 563 -51.13 -81.01 -5.12
CA LYS A 563 -50.14 -80.81 -6.19
C LYS A 563 -49.37 -82.09 -6.50
N THR A 564 -48.96 -82.21 -7.76
CA THR A 564 -48.22 -83.35 -8.29
C THR A 564 -46.72 -83.22 -8.01
N VAL A 565 -46.11 -84.26 -7.45
CA VAL A 565 -44.68 -84.38 -7.16
C VAL A 565 -44.08 -85.50 -8.00
N ARG A 566 -43.01 -85.22 -8.76
CA ARG A 566 -42.18 -86.22 -9.44
C ARG A 566 -41.02 -86.60 -8.53
N ILE A 567 -40.75 -87.90 -8.44
CA ILE A 567 -39.68 -88.47 -7.63
C ILE A 567 -38.69 -89.15 -8.57
N SER A 568 -37.42 -88.77 -8.47
CA SER A 568 -36.31 -89.29 -9.28
C SER A 568 -35.21 -89.83 -8.37
N ILE A 569 -34.55 -90.91 -8.80
CA ILE A 569 -33.40 -91.51 -8.11
C ILE A 569 -32.21 -91.47 -9.06
N ASN A 570 -31.10 -90.85 -8.64
CA ASN A 570 -29.92 -90.59 -9.46
C ASN A 570 -30.25 -89.95 -10.81
N GLY A 571 -31.14 -88.95 -10.80
CA GLY A 571 -31.60 -88.25 -12.00
C GLY A 571 -32.61 -89.00 -12.87
N VAL A 572 -32.96 -90.26 -12.54
CA VAL A 572 -33.94 -91.05 -13.30
C VAL A 572 -35.31 -90.97 -12.64
N PRO A 573 -36.36 -90.45 -13.32
CA PRO A 573 -37.72 -90.43 -12.79
C PRO A 573 -38.22 -91.84 -12.47
N LYS A 574 -38.68 -92.05 -11.24
CA LYS A 574 -39.24 -93.33 -10.77
C LYS A 574 -40.74 -93.28 -10.57
N SER A 575 -41.28 -92.16 -10.12
CA SER A 575 -42.71 -92.03 -9.85
C SER A 575 -43.21 -90.61 -9.95
N VAL A 576 -44.51 -90.47 -10.12
CA VAL A 576 -45.25 -89.21 -10.02
C VAL A 576 -46.44 -89.46 -9.09
N THR A 577 -46.51 -88.72 -7.99
CA THR A 577 -47.57 -88.85 -6.98
C THR A 577 -48.22 -87.48 -6.72
N VAL A 578 -49.33 -87.47 -5.97
CA VAL A 578 -50.03 -86.25 -5.58
C VAL A 578 -50.00 -86.14 -4.06
N ALA A 579 -49.68 -84.97 -3.53
CA ALA A 579 -49.73 -84.74 -2.09
C ALA A 579 -51.19 -84.76 -1.59
N ASP A 580 -51.40 -85.37 -0.43
CA ASP A 580 -52.71 -85.48 0.21
C ASP A 580 -53.24 -84.11 0.69
N ALA A 581 -54.45 -84.09 1.27
CA ALA A 581 -55.08 -82.87 1.79
C ALA A 581 -54.29 -82.19 2.92
N ALA A 582 -53.41 -82.92 3.60
CA ALA A 582 -52.50 -82.40 4.62
C ALA A 582 -51.11 -82.03 4.04
N GLY A 583 -50.97 -82.12 2.71
CA GLY A 583 -49.73 -81.82 1.98
C GLY A 583 -48.66 -82.89 2.10
N ASN A 584 -48.95 -84.10 2.57
CA ASN A 584 -47.96 -85.18 2.60
C ASN A 584 -47.96 -85.94 1.28
N TYR A 585 -46.78 -86.31 0.81
CA TYR A 585 -46.65 -87.32 -0.23
C TYR A 585 -45.81 -88.49 0.28
N THR A 586 -46.14 -89.69 -0.19
CA THR A 586 -45.43 -90.93 0.13
C THR A 586 -45.28 -91.74 -1.15
N TYR A 587 -44.11 -92.36 -1.33
CA TYR A 587 -43.85 -93.29 -2.42
C TYR A 587 -43.09 -94.50 -1.91
N LEU A 588 -43.57 -95.70 -2.24
CA LEU A 588 -42.93 -96.96 -1.90
C LEU A 588 -41.73 -97.20 -2.83
N ILE A 589 -40.55 -97.43 -2.25
CA ILE A 589 -39.31 -97.72 -2.97
C ILE A 589 -38.79 -99.13 -2.64
N GLY A 590 -38.03 -99.69 -3.58
CA GLY A 590 -37.15 -100.82 -3.28
C GLY A 590 -35.94 -100.39 -2.45
N LEU A 591 -35.04 -101.34 -2.16
CA LEU A 591 -33.74 -101.04 -1.55
C LEU A 591 -32.99 -100.01 -2.40
N VAL A 592 -32.56 -98.92 -1.76
CA VAL A 592 -31.70 -97.88 -2.35
C VAL A 592 -30.30 -97.99 -1.73
N ALA A 593 -29.27 -97.68 -2.50
CA ALA A 593 -27.90 -97.78 -2.04
C ALA A 593 -27.48 -96.50 -1.32
N VAL A 594 -26.60 -96.63 -0.32
CA VAL A 594 -25.91 -95.50 0.29
C VAL A 594 -25.19 -94.70 -0.80
N GLY A 595 -25.45 -93.40 -0.86
CA GLY A 595 -24.94 -92.50 -1.90
C GLY A 595 -25.92 -92.20 -3.04
N ASP A 596 -27.06 -92.89 -3.15
CA ASP A 596 -28.08 -92.56 -4.16
C ASP A 596 -28.69 -91.18 -3.89
N VAL A 597 -28.87 -90.34 -4.91
CA VAL A 597 -29.51 -89.03 -4.79
C VAL A 597 -30.98 -89.12 -5.17
N ILE A 598 -31.84 -88.82 -4.21
CA ILE A 598 -33.28 -88.73 -4.36
C ILE A 598 -33.67 -87.28 -4.59
N LYS A 599 -34.27 -87.01 -5.75
CA LYS A 599 -34.82 -85.71 -6.12
C LYS A 599 -36.34 -85.75 -6.10
N ILE A 600 -36.97 -84.78 -5.47
CA ILE A 600 -38.39 -84.49 -5.65
C ILE A 600 -38.58 -83.19 -6.42
N GLU A 601 -39.57 -83.13 -7.29
CA GLU A 601 -39.84 -81.98 -8.13
C GLU A 601 -41.34 -81.69 -8.15
N LEU A 602 -41.73 -80.43 -7.94
CA LEU A 602 -43.12 -80.00 -7.90
C LEU A 602 -43.58 -79.58 -9.29
N ARG A 603 -44.73 -80.10 -9.73
CA ARG A 603 -45.34 -79.72 -10.99
C ARG A 603 -46.07 -78.38 -10.86
N ASN A 604 -45.65 -77.41 -11.65
CA ASN A 604 -46.42 -76.19 -11.88
C ASN A 604 -47.68 -76.55 -12.68
N THR A 605 -48.83 -76.12 -12.19
CA THR A 605 -50.16 -76.49 -12.74
C THR A 605 -50.54 -75.63 -13.94
N GLU A 606 -49.96 -74.45 -14.08
CA GLU A 606 -50.19 -73.52 -15.18
C GLU A 606 -49.27 -73.83 -16.36
N THR A 607 -47.98 -74.08 -16.11
CA THR A 607 -47.01 -74.36 -17.18
C THR A 607 -46.92 -75.86 -17.52
N GLY A 608 -47.41 -76.72 -16.63
CA GLY A 608 -47.32 -78.17 -16.74
C GLY A 608 -45.91 -78.75 -16.51
N LYS A 609 -44.89 -77.91 -16.27
CA LYS A 609 -43.48 -78.28 -16.07
C LYS A 609 -43.17 -78.54 -14.58
N TYR A 610 -42.03 -79.17 -14.33
CA TYR A 610 -41.46 -79.33 -12.99
C TYR A 610 -40.43 -78.23 -12.77
N GLU A 611 -40.68 -77.34 -11.82
CA GLU A 611 -39.95 -76.07 -11.70
C GLU A 611 -39.27 -75.90 -10.33
N ASP A 612 -39.89 -76.34 -9.23
CA ASP A 612 -39.27 -76.39 -7.90
C ASP A 612 -38.78 -77.80 -7.56
N PHE A 613 -37.61 -77.95 -6.94
CA PHE A 613 -37.07 -79.25 -6.53
C PHE A 613 -36.35 -79.25 -5.18
N VAL A 614 -36.29 -80.43 -4.55
CA VAL A 614 -35.48 -80.71 -3.35
C VAL A 614 -34.75 -82.03 -3.58
N GLU A 615 -33.45 -82.09 -3.27
CA GLU A 615 -32.61 -83.28 -3.40
C GLU A 615 -32.03 -83.73 -2.06
N ARG A 616 -31.88 -85.03 -1.87
CA ARG A 616 -31.17 -85.63 -0.73
C ARG A 616 -30.46 -86.92 -1.12
N THR A 617 -29.31 -87.16 -0.49
CA THR A 617 -28.56 -88.40 -0.66
C THR A 617 -28.97 -89.44 0.38
N VAL A 618 -29.13 -90.68 -0.06
CA VAL A 618 -29.40 -91.86 0.78
C VAL A 618 -28.17 -92.16 1.62
N ILE A 619 -28.39 -92.43 2.90
CA ILE A 619 -27.33 -92.72 3.88
C ILE A 619 -27.53 -94.10 4.48
N SER A 620 -26.49 -94.73 5.04
CA SER A 620 -26.64 -96.07 5.62
C SER A 620 -27.45 -96.03 6.90
N ALA A 621 -28.23 -97.07 7.18
CA ALA A 621 -28.97 -97.21 8.44
C ALA A 621 -28.05 -97.37 9.65
N ALA A 622 -26.79 -97.79 9.44
CA ALA A 622 -25.76 -97.84 10.49
C ALA A 622 -25.17 -96.45 10.79
N ASP A 623 -25.15 -95.56 9.79
CA ASP A 623 -24.76 -94.15 9.93
C ASP A 623 -25.96 -93.27 10.32
N ALA A 624 -27.17 -93.81 10.23
CA ALA A 624 -28.40 -93.14 10.64
C ALA A 624 -28.37 -92.89 12.14
N GLY A 625 -28.36 -91.61 12.50
CA GLY A 625 -28.37 -91.20 13.89
C GLY A 625 -27.03 -91.26 14.60
N GLN A 626 -25.88 -91.45 13.94
CA GLN A 626 -24.60 -91.27 14.63
C GLN A 626 -24.24 -89.78 14.70
N VAL A 627 -23.98 -89.27 15.90
CA VAL A 627 -23.35 -87.97 16.13
C VAL A 627 -21.98 -88.26 16.73
N THR A 628 -20.95 -87.62 16.21
CA THR A 628 -19.62 -87.60 16.83
C THR A 628 -19.24 -86.17 17.12
N ILE A 629 -18.60 -85.95 18.26
CA ILE A 629 -17.99 -84.68 18.63
C ILE A 629 -16.50 -84.91 18.82
N ASN A 630 -15.69 -84.04 18.22
CA ASN A 630 -14.24 -84.04 18.46
C ASN A 630 -13.96 -83.58 19.90
N ALA A 631 -12.90 -84.11 20.53
CA ALA A 631 -12.49 -83.67 21.87
C ALA A 631 -12.16 -82.17 21.87
N LEU A 632 -12.46 -81.48 22.97
CA LEU A 632 -12.33 -80.03 23.11
C LEU A 632 -11.47 -79.66 24.31
N THR A 633 -10.59 -78.69 24.12
CA THR A 633 -9.79 -78.04 25.16
C THR A 633 -10.18 -76.57 25.33
N THR A 634 -9.70 -75.92 26.40
CA THR A 634 -9.92 -74.47 26.61
C THR A 634 -9.32 -73.55 25.54
N ALA A 635 -8.46 -74.07 24.66
CA ALA A 635 -7.90 -73.32 23.53
C ALA A 635 -8.79 -73.41 22.28
N ASP A 636 -9.70 -74.38 22.20
CA ASP A 636 -10.53 -74.60 21.02
C ASP A 636 -11.67 -73.59 20.96
N THR A 637 -11.86 -73.00 19.78
CA THR A 637 -12.92 -72.00 19.52
C THR A 637 -14.06 -72.55 18.67
N MET A 638 -14.01 -73.83 18.30
CA MET A 638 -14.98 -74.47 17.41
C MET A 638 -15.37 -75.84 17.94
N VAL A 639 -16.68 -76.07 18.10
CA VAL A 639 -17.21 -77.42 18.25
C VAL A 639 -17.32 -78.03 16.86
N THR A 640 -16.60 -79.12 16.62
CA THR A 640 -16.62 -79.82 15.33
C THR A 640 -16.94 -81.29 15.51
N GLY A 641 -17.48 -81.90 14.47
CA GLY A 641 -17.85 -83.31 14.49
C GLY A 641 -18.53 -83.76 13.19
N LYS A 642 -19.01 -85.00 13.19
CA LYS A 642 -19.77 -85.56 12.06
C LYS A 642 -21.14 -86.05 12.50
N THR A 643 -22.08 -86.00 11.57
CA THR A 643 -23.40 -86.60 11.66
C THR A 643 -23.94 -86.94 10.27
N ILE A 644 -25.23 -87.23 10.15
CA ILE A 644 -25.89 -87.42 8.86
C ILE A 644 -25.87 -86.13 8.03
N PRO A 645 -25.63 -86.21 6.70
CA PRO A 645 -25.74 -85.07 5.78
C PRO A 645 -26.99 -84.23 5.98
N SER A 646 -26.83 -82.90 6.05
CA SER A 646 -27.93 -81.96 6.31
C SER A 646 -28.72 -82.18 7.61
N GLY A 647 -28.18 -82.96 8.57
CA GLY A 647 -28.77 -83.17 9.87
C GLY A 647 -28.82 -81.87 10.69
N LYS A 648 -29.97 -81.58 11.33
CA LYS A 648 -30.11 -80.43 12.23
C LYS A 648 -29.67 -80.82 13.64
N LEU A 649 -28.65 -80.17 14.14
CA LEU A 649 -27.99 -80.47 15.40
C LEU A 649 -28.21 -79.34 16.40
N ARG A 650 -28.71 -79.63 17.58
CA ARG A 650 -28.72 -78.70 18.70
C ARG A 650 -27.41 -78.84 19.47
N ILE A 651 -26.71 -77.72 19.62
CA ILE A 651 -25.50 -77.65 20.44
C ILE A 651 -25.86 -76.99 21.75
N SER A 652 -25.52 -77.66 22.85
CA SER A 652 -25.77 -77.22 24.22
C SER A 652 -24.47 -77.21 25.01
N VAL A 653 -24.36 -76.27 25.95
CA VAL A 653 -23.27 -76.17 26.93
C VAL A 653 -23.89 -76.27 28.31
N ASP A 654 -23.46 -77.24 29.11
CA ASP A 654 -24.02 -77.55 30.44
C ASP A 654 -25.55 -77.63 30.44
N GLY A 655 -26.09 -78.36 29.45
CA GLY A 655 -27.53 -78.58 29.30
C GLY A 655 -28.33 -77.38 28.76
N LYS A 656 -27.71 -76.22 28.51
CA LYS A 656 -28.38 -75.06 27.89
C LYS A 656 -28.12 -75.03 26.39
N ALA A 657 -29.20 -75.12 25.62
CA ALA A 657 -29.15 -74.98 24.16
C ALA A 657 -28.60 -73.60 23.75
N LYS A 658 -27.56 -73.59 22.92
CA LYS A 658 -26.96 -72.38 22.36
C LYS A 658 -27.45 -72.10 20.96
N THR A 659 -27.48 -73.13 20.13
CA THR A 659 -27.84 -72.98 18.72
C THR A 659 -28.38 -74.28 18.14
N VAL A 660 -28.95 -74.18 16.94
CA VAL A 660 -29.22 -75.31 16.06
C VAL A 660 -28.44 -75.08 14.77
N VAL A 661 -27.44 -75.92 14.51
CA VAL A 661 -26.68 -75.92 13.25
C VAL A 661 -27.18 -77.00 12.32
N THR A 662 -26.90 -76.87 11.03
CA THR A 662 -27.18 -77.93 10.05
C THR A 662 -25.84 -78.43 9.53
N ALA A 663 -25.63 -79.74 9.54
CA ALA A 663 -24.43 -80.34 8.97
C ALA A 663 -24.39 -80.12 7.45
N ASP A 664 -23.19 -80.11 6.87
CA ASP A 664 -23.02 -79.99 5.43
C ASP A 664 -23.50 -81.25 4.67
N ALA A 665 -23.35 -81.23 3.34
CA ALA A 665 -23.75 -82.35 2.47
C ALA A 665 -22.91 -83.62 2.67
N GLN A 666 -21.78 -83.52 3.38
CA GLN A 666 -20.88 -84.63 3.73
C GLN A 666 -21.04 -85.05 5.20
N GLY A 667 -21.94 -84.40 5.95
CA GLY A 667 -22.22 -84.70 7.34
C GLY A 667 -21.29 -84.01 8.34
N ASN A 668 -20.38 -83.12 7.93
CA ASN A 668 -19.56 -82.36 8.89
C ASN A 668 -20.36 -81.20 9.46
N TYR A 669 -20.14 -80.89 10.74
CA TYR A 669 -20.63 -79.66 11.34
C TYR A 669 -19.51 -78.94 12.07
N SER A 670 -19.64 -77.63 12.14
CA SER A 670 -18.78 -76.75 12.91
C SER A 670 -19.61 -75.62 13.52
N TYR A 671 -19.29 -75.24 14.74
CA TYR A 671 -19.91 -74.10 15.41
C TYR A 671 -18.91 -73.36 16.28
N PHE A 672 -18.85 -72.05 16.10
CA PHE A 672 -18.01 -71.19 16.93
C PHE A 672 -18.51 -71.15 18.37
N ILE A 673 -17.65 -71.56 19.28
CA ILE A 673 -17.90 -71.54 20.72
C ILE A 673 -16.78 -70.73 21.37
N SER A 674 -17.13 -69.55 21.90
CA SER A 674 -16.16 -68.66 22.53
C SER A 674 -16.25 -68.76 24.05
N GLY A 675 -15.09 -68.94 24.70
CA GLY A 675 -14.94 -68.79 26.14
C GLY A 675 -15.44 -69.97 26.98
N VAL A 676 -15.27 -71.21 26.49
CA VAL A 676 -15.55 -72.43 27.26
C VAL A 676 -14.54 -72.65 28.38
N LYS A 677 -15.00 -73.26 29.49
CA LYS A 677 -14.17 -73.49 30.69
C LYS A 677 -13.91 -74.98 30.91
N VAL A 678 -12.80 -75.29 31.58
CA VAL A 678 -12.49 -76.67 32.01
C VAL A 678 -13.67 -77.23 32.82
N GLY A 679 -14.15 -78.42 32.42
CA GLY A 679 -15.25 -79.12 33.07
C GLY A 679 -16.64 -78.87 32.47
N GLU A 680 -16.81 -77.90 31.56
CA GLU A 680 -18.09 -77.70 30.87
C GLU A 680 -18.39 -78.86 29.92
N VAL A 681 -19.65 -79.33 29.91
CA VAL A 681 -20.12 -80.43 29.05
C VAL A 681 -20.76 -79.86 27.79
N ILE A 682 -20.16 -80.18 26.65
CA ILE A 682 -20.71 -79.85 25.33
C ILE A 682 -21.49 -81.04 24.82
N LYS A 683 -22.79 -80.85 24.64
CA LYS A 683 -23.71 -81.84 24.08
C LYS A 683 -24.16 -81.42 22.69
N VAL A 684 -24.04 -82.32 21.74
CA VAL A 684 -24.57 -82.15 20.38
C VAL A 684 -25.63 -83.20 20.12
N GLU A 685 -26.84 -82.77 19.84
CA GLU A 685 -28.00 -83.65 19.68
C GLU A 685 -28.58 -83.51 18.27
N LEU A 686 -28.71 -84.62 17.55
CA LEU A 686 -29.36 -84.65 16.25
C LEU A 686 -30.88 -84.63 16.42
N LYS A 687 -31.53 -83.79 15.61
CA LYS A 687 -32.98 -83.68 15.55
C LYS A 687 -33.55 -84.70 14.56
N GLU A 688 -34.25 -85.69 15.09
CA GLU A 688 -34.96 -86.72 14.33
C GLU A 688 -36.46 -86.64 14.64
N ASN A 689 -37.31 -86.60 13.61
CA ASN A 689 -38.79 -86.59 13.78
C ASN A 689 -39.28 -85.56 14.81
N SER A 690 -38.74 -84.35 14.74
CA SER A 690 -39.03 -83.21 15.65
C SER A 690 -38.53 -83.34 17.10
N THR A 691 -37.90 -84.46 17.46
CA THR A 691 -37.34 -84.73 18.79
C THR A 691 -35.81 -84.78 18.69
N TYR A 692 -35.10 -84.48 19.77
CA TYR A 692 -33.64 -84.65 19.82
C TYR A 692 -33.34 -85.93 20.56
N THR A 693 -32.83 -86.93 19.86
CA THR A 693 -32.84 -88.33 20.30
C THR A 693 -31.43 -88.91 20.34
N SER A 694 -30.65 -88.73 19.28
CA SER A 694 -29.25 -89.13 19.25
C SER A 694 -28.33 -87.98 19.64
N PHE A 695 -27.28 -88.27 20.41
CA PHE A 695 -26.35 -87.25 20.87
C PHE A 695 -24.92 -87.77 21.04
N ALA A 696 -23.98 -86.82 21.00
CA ALA A 696 -22.63 -87.01 21.49
C ALA A 696 -22.30 -85.91 22.50
N GLU A 697 -21.53 -86.27 23.53
CA GLU A 697 -21.08 -85.35 24.57
C GLU A 697 -19.57 -85.43 24.71
N THR A 698 -18.95 -84.29 24.99
CA THR A 698 -17.56 -84.21 25.43
C THR A 698 -17.44 -83.20 26.57
N THR A 699 -16.49 -83.41 27.46
CA THR A 699 -16.18 -82.48 28.54
C THR A 699 -14.92 -81.72 28.18
N VAL A 700 -14.98 -80.38 28.27
CA VAL A 700 -13.85 -79.52 27.94
C VAL A 700 -12.71 -79.78 28.92
N THR A 701 -11.56 -80.20 28.42
CA THR A 701 -10.36 -80.41 29.23
C THR A 701 -9.46 -79.18 29.19
N GLU A 702 -8.52 -79.10 30.13
CA GLU A 702 -7.49 -78.05 30.09
C GLU A 702 -6.61 -78.26 28.85
N ALA A 703 -6.31 -77.17 28.14
CA ALA A 703 -5.33 -77.23 27.06
C ALA A 703 -3.96 -77.62 27.66
N PRO A 704 -3.20 -78.53 27.02
CA PRO A 704 -1.86 -78.87 27.51
C PRO A 704 -1.02 -77.58 27.60
N ALA A 705 -0.29 -77.43 28.71
CA ALA A 705 0.60 -76.28 28.89
C ALA A 705 1.59 -76.24 27.72
N ALA A 706 1.63 -75.11 27.01
CA ALA A 706 2.60 -74.91 25.94
C ALA A 706 4.01 -74.95 26.56
N GLU A 707 4.82 -75.90 26.11
CA GLU A 707 6.27 -75.96 26.37
C GLU A 707 7.02 -74.87 25.60
#